data_AF-A0A5S9NLY8-F1
#
_entry.id   AF-A0A5S9NLY8-F1
#
_cell.length_a   1.000
_cell.length_b   1.000
_cell.length_c   1.000
_cell.angle_alpha   90.00
_cell.angle_beta   90.00
_cell.angle_gamma   90.00
#
_symmetry.space_group_name_H-M   'P 1'
#
loop_
_entity.id
_entity.type
_entity.pdbx_description
1 polymer ?
#
loop_
_entity_poly.entity_id
_entity_poly.type
_entity_poly.pdbx_seq_one_letter_code
_entity_poly.pdbx_strand_id
1 'polypeptide(L)'
;MISVSNKLRVVGSTALMCAMLTACNGDDGESGPAGPAGAQGPVGEQGAPGAQGPTGEPAPVNKPLDLRIIHMNDHHSHLEAASFDFDTSGLELAADVDEVEVSYGGFPRMVTLANTLASQRQNVVKIHSGDAITGTLFYTLFGGEANARMMNRVCFDIFVLGNHEFDDGDSGLANFLRELNASACETPTLAANVVPADDSPIKDLIKPYVVKEYQGVKVGFVGIDIAGKTKNSSNPDADTQFLDELTTSQTMIDELVADGVNKIVLVTHYQYQNDIAMAAKLSGVDVIVGGDSHTLLGSSDLASLGFNTAGEYPTRVTDKDGNPVCIVQAWEYSHVMGSLDVTFDADGVVQSCDGVPYLPVGSNFTYEVEIEGDDITKTLEQVDSTKVRLALTAVNEVVLAPEDMTTKLILSGYQSAVETLKQQVIGTVAEDLCLERIPGQGRSVACDTSDTFERGSDISNVVAKAFLTVTKTADIAIQNGGGVRVDVEQGDLSIANAFNVLPFSNTLVELEMTGAEIKTVLEEAIVYTRNPDGSTGAFPYASGLRWNLDETQAEGSRFSNIEINSRLIGTWQAIDPAATYRVVTNSFIASGRDGYLTFGTVKARGDFVDTFTEYAQGLVDYVKLLGKTSTPLTKVPVEEYSTQLFIDIDGCNHSTLAGCER
;
A
#
# COMPACT_ATOMS: atom_id res chain seq x y z
N MET A 1 -45.55 -15.98 -16.57
CA MET A 1 -46.68 -15.37 -17.30
C MET A 1 -47.17 -14.17 -16.49
N ILE A 2 -47.63 -13.13 -17.17
CA ILE A 2 -48.02 -11.78 -16.69
C ILE A 2 -46.84 -10.81 -16.50
N SER A 3 -46.70 -9.99 -17.54
CA SER A 3 -45.84 -8.82 -17.71
C SER A 3 -46.68 -7.56 -17.45
N VAL A 4 -46.11 -6.54 -16.82
CA VAL A 4 -46.64 -5.17 -16.93
C VAL A 4 -45.46 -4.20 -17.14
N SER A 5 -45.43 -3.61 -18.34
CA SER A 5 -44.54 -2.52 -18.70
C SER A 5 -45.14 -1.18 -18.26
N ASN A 6 -44.31 -0.22 -17.85
CA ASN A 6 -44.68 1.19 -17.83
C ASN A 6 -43.70 1.99 -18.70
N LYS A 7 -44.23 2.52 -19.81
CA LYS A 7 -43.61 3.57 -20.63
C LYS A 7 -44.25 4.90 -20.23
N LEU A 8 -43.45 5.91 -19.91
CA LEU A 8 -43.89 7.30 -19.89
C LEU A 8 -43.18 8.06 -21.01
N ARG A 9 -43.98 8.66 -21.89
CA ARG A 9 -43.59 9.60 -22.95
C ARG A 9 -43.45 11.00 -22.34
N VAL A 10 -42.40 11.72 -22.72
CA VAL A 10 -42.42 13.20 -22.76
C VAL A 10 -42.09 13.62 -24.19
N VAL A 11 -42.93 14.50 -24.73
CA VAL A 11 -42.84 15.05 -26.08
C VAL A 11 -42.60 16.56 -25.98
N GLY A 12 -41.67 17.03 -26.81
CA GLY A 12 -41.69 18.36 -27.42
C GLY A 12 -40.73 19.37 -26.78
N SER A 13 -40.12 20.29 -27.51
CA SER A 13 -40.04 20.60 -28.94
C SER A 13 -39.05 21.76 -29.04
N THR A 14 -38.07 21.75 -29.94
CA THR A 14 -37.63 22.97 -30.65
C THR A 14 -36.82 22.63 -31.88
N ALA A 15 -37.11 23.32 -32.98
CA ALA A 15 -36.49 23.22 -34.29
C ALA A 15 -35.79 24.54 -34.65
N LEU A 16 -35.04 24.52 -35.77
CA LEU A 16 -34.29 25.57 -36.51
C LEU A 16 -32.77 25.57 -36.24
N MET A 17 -31.86 25.67 -37.23
CA MET A 17 -31.96 25.92 -38.67
C MET A 17 -30.63 25.58 -39.37
N CYS A 18 -30.73 25.25 -40.68
CA CYS A 18 -29.73 25.17 -41.75
C CYS A 18 -28.27 25.65 -41.55
N ALA A 19 -27.33 24.88 -42.12
CA ALA A 19 -26.64 25.26 -43.35
C ALA A 19 -25.97 24.05 -44.04
N MET A 20 -26.34 23.82 -45.30
CA MET A 20 -25.61 22.95 -46.24
C MET A 20 -24.41 23.70 -46.80
N LEU A 21 -23.29 23.01 -46.99
CA LEU A 21 -22.28 23.39 -47.98
C LEU A 21 -21.83 22.14 -48.75
N THR A 22 -22.04 22.23 -50.05
CA THR A 22 -21.78 21.24 -51.09
C THR A 22 -20.29 21.20 -51.45
N ALA A 23 -19.86 20.02 -51.88
CA ALA A 23 -18.52 19.66 -52.33
C ALA A 23 -18.00 20.45 -53.56
N CYS A 24 -16.67 20.49 -53.70
CA CYS A 24 -15.97 20.46 -55.00
C CYS A 24 -14.59 19.76 -54.85
N ASN A 25 -14.33 18.88 -55.82
CA ASN A 25 -13.09 18.15 -56.11
C ASN A 25 -11.98 19.04 -56.73
N GLY A 26 -10.75 18.50 -56.73
CA GLY A 26 -9.66 18.81 -57.66
C GLY A 26 -8.49 19.53 -56.97
N ASP A 27 -7.22 19.31 -57.29
CA ASP A 27 -6.56 18.54 -58.34
C ASP A 27 -5.06 18.50 -57.99
N ASP A 28 -4.37 17.49 -58.48
CA ASP A 28 -2.95 17.22 -58.27
C ASP A 28 -2.10 18.20 -59.10
N GLY A 29 -1.02 18.77 -58.54
CA GLY A 29 -0.28 19.84 -59.20
C GLY A 29 1.17 19.99 -58.76
N GLU A 30 2.01 19.12 -59.32
CA GLU A 30 3.44 19.25 -59.68
C GLU A 30 4.35 20.29 -58.98
N SER A 31 5.44 19.75 -58.46
CA SER A 31 6.69 20.42 -58.09
C SER A 31 7.20 21.40 -59.16
N GLY A 32 7.37 22.67 -58.79
CA GLY A 32 7.98 23.69 -59.62
C GLY A 32 9.48 23.46 -59.90
N PRO A 33 10.03 24.05 -60.96
CA PRO A 33 11.42 23.84 -61.38
C PRO A 33 12.44 24.49 -60.44
N ALA A 34 13.60 23.83 -60.30
CA ALA A 34 14.74 24.31 -59.53
C ALA A 34 15.29 25.64 -60.07
N GLY A 35 15.58 26.58 -59.15
CA GLY A 35 16.21 27.86 -59.46
C GLY A 35 17.67 27.72 -59.93
N PRO A 36 18.21 28.71 -60.66
CA PRO A 36 19.56 28.65 -61.19
C PRO A 36 20.64 28.77 -60.09
N ALA A 37 21.76 28.10 -60.31
CA ALA A 37 22.93 28.12 -59.44
C ALA A 37 23.54 29.54 -59.31
N GLY A 38 23.73 30.00 -58.07
CA GLY A 38 24.37 31.27 -57.76
C GLY A 38 25.87 31.28 -58.06
N ALA A 39 26.41 32.46 -58.37
CA ALA A 39 27.81 32.67 -58.69
C ALA A 39 28.73 32.43 -57.47
N GLN A 40 29.85 31.74 -57.68
CA GLN A 40 30.92 31.57 -56.70
C GLN A 40 31.62 32.91 -56.42
N GLY A 41 31.52 33.40 -55.19
CA GLY A 41 32.33 34.51 -54.67
C GLY A 41 33.75 34.05 -54.28
N PRO A 42 34.70 34.98 -54.11
CA PRO A 42 36.09 34.65 -53.84
C PRO A 42 36.30 34.08 -52.43
N VAL A 43 37.26 33.16 -52.34
CA VAL A 43 37.68 32.44 -51.12
C VAL A 43 38.36 33.40 -50.15
N GLY A 44 37.78 33.57 -48.96
CA GLY A 44 38.39 34.25 -47.81
C GLY A 44 39.06 33.26 -46.84
N GLU A 45 39.99 33.77 -46.04
CA GLU A 45 40.90 33.00 -45.17
C GLU A 45 40.20 32.08 -44.15
N GLN A 46 40.83 30.93 -43.91
CA GLN A 46 40.38 29.83 -43.05
C GLN A 46 40.28 30.25 -41.57
N GLY A 47 39.05 30.43 -41.08
CA GLY A 47 38.72 30.24 -39.66
C GLY A 47 38.40 28.77 -39.38
N ALA A 48 38.70 28.29 -38.17
CA ALA A 48 38.47 26.90 -37.76
C ALA A 48 36.97 26.50 -37.86
N PRO A 49 36.63 25.29 -38.33
CA PRO A 49 35.23 24.88 -38.48
C PRO A 49 34.61 24.52 -37.12
N GLY A 50 33.56 25.23 -36.73
CA GLY A 50 32.62 24.78 -35.70
C GLY A 50 31.73 23.66 -36.25
N ALA A 51 31.36 22.71 -35.39
CA ALA A 51 30.47 21.61 -35.74
C ALA A 51 29.03 22.14 -35.96
N GLN A 52 28.60 22.23 -37.21
CA GLN A 52 27.20 22.47 -37.59
C GLN A 52 26.76 21.35 -38.54
N GLY A 53 25.70 20.62 -38.17
CA GLY A 53 25.05 19.61 -39.00
C GLY A 53 24.24 20.21 -40.16
N PRO A 54 23.70 19.39 -41.08
CA PRO A 54 23.22 19.84 -42.40
C PRO A 54 21.85 20.53 -42.44
N THR A 55 21.23 20.82 -41.29
CA THR A 55 20.00 21.62 -41.20
C THR A 55 20.25 22.69 -40.16
N GLY A 56 20.45 23.93 -40.60
CA GLY A 56 20.80 25.09 -39.76
C GLY A 56 19.70 25.56 -38.80
N GLU A 57 18.97 24.64 -38.18
CA GLU A 57 18.27 24.95 -36.93
C GLU A 57 19.33 25.06 -35.82
N PRO A 58 19.31 26.14 -35.00
CA PRO A 58 20.08 26.18 -33.77
C PRO A 58 19.77 24.92 -32.96
N ALA A 59 20.78 24.31 -32.35
CA ALA A 59 20.54 23.27 -31.34
C ALA A 59 19.50 23.81 -30.33
N PRO A 60 18.53 22.99 -29.89
CA PRO A 60 17.53 23.43 -28.92
C PRO A 60 18.25 24.09 -27.75
N VAL A 61 17.93 25.35 -27.49
CA VAL A 61 18.50 26.05 -26.34
C VAL A 61 17.75 25.51 -25.13
N ASN A 62 18.40 24.62 -24.37
CA ASN A 62 17.85 24.13 -23.12
C ASN A 62 17.63 25.32 -22.17
N LYS A 63 16.53 25.27 -21.41
CA LYS A 63 16.12 26.35 -20.50
C LYS A 63 15.97 25.82 -19.08
N PRO A 64 16.16 26.67 -18.07
CA PRO A 64 15.80 26.35 -16.71
C PRO A 64 14.29 26.09 -16.59
N LEU A 65 13.90 25.31 -15.58
CA LEU A 65 12.52 24.93 -15.33
C LEU A 65 12.26 24.83 -13.83
N ASP A 66 11.19 25.46 -13.37
CA ASP A 66 10.57 25.13 -12.07
C ASP A 66 9.41 24.18 -12.33
N LEU A 67 9.44 23.01 -11.70
CA LEU A 67 8.42 21.97 -11.84
C LEU A 67 7.91 21.56 -10.46
N ARG A 68 6.58 21.51 -10.30
CA ARG A 68 5.94 20.88 -9.15
C ARG A 68 5.52 19.47 -9.49
N ILE A 69 5.97 18.53 -8.68
CA ILE A 69 5.55 17.13 -8.69
C ILE A 69 4.60 16.93 -7.51
N ILE A 70 3.34 16.63 -7.81
CA ILE A 70 2.34 16.19 -6.82
C ILE A 70 2.24 14.68 -6.97
N HIS A 71 2.40 13.91 -5.90
CA HIS A 71 2.46 12.46 -6.02
C HIS A 71 1.82 11.70 -4.87
N MET A 72 1.44 10.46 -5.18
CA MET A 72 0.90 9.45 -4.28
C MET A 72 1.41 8.08 -4.73
N ASN A 73 1.46 7.12 -3.83
CA ASN A 73 1.85 5.74 -4.10
C ASN A 73 1.04 4.81 -3.18
N ASP A 74 0.91 3.54 -3.58
CA ASP A 74 0.47 2.46 -2.68
C ASP A 74 -0.86 2.71 -1.97
N HIS A 75 -1.87 3.23 -2.68
CA HIS A 75 -3.16 3.46 -2.03
C HIS A 75 -3.93 2.17 -1.79
N HIS A 76 -3.59 1.06 -2.46
CA HIS A 76 -4.12 -0.27 -2.18
C HIS A 76 -5.65 -0.31 -1.96
N SER A 77 -6.40 0.34 -2.82
CA SER A 77 -7.87 0.43 -2.71
C SER A 77 -8.40 0.99 -1.37
N HIS A 78 -7.58 1.66 -0.58
CA HIS A 78 -8.00 2.46 0.56
C HIS A 78 -8.55 3.77 -0.01
N LEU A 79 -9.83 3.75 -0.33
CA LEU A 79 -10.53 4.89 -0.94
C LEU A 79 -11.15 5.82 0.11
N GLU A 80 -11.35 5.29 1.31
CA GLU A 80 -12.00 5.93 2.45
C GLU A 80 -11.00 6.66 3.34
N ALA A 81 -11.51 7.52 4.22
CA ALA A 81 -10.70 8.16 5.24
C ALA A 81 -10.38 7.16 6.36
N ALA A 82 -9.18 7.25 6.91
CA ALA A 82 -8.79 6.60 8.15
C ALA A 82 -9.02 7.55 9.35
N SER A 83 -8.85 7.05 10.57
CA SER A 83 -8.84 7.85 11.79
C SER A 83 -7.66 7.51 12.70
N PHE A 84 -7.28 8.47 13.54
CA PHE A 84 -6.34 8.28 14.64
C PHE A 84 -6.81 9.07 15.86
N ASP A 85 -6.45 8.61 17.05
CA ASP A 85 -6.75 9.28 18.30
C ASP A 85 -5.66 10.33 18.57
N PHE A 86 -6.08 11.58 18.74
CA PHE A 86 -5.21 12.70 19.05
C PHE A 86 -5.33 13.06 20.52
N ASP A 87 -4.22 12.98 21.24
CA ASP A 87 -4.10 13.38 22.64
C ASP A 87 -4.40 14.88 22.80
N THR A 88 -5.45 15.19 23.56
CA THR A 88 -5.89 16.55 23.90
C THR A 88 -5.59 16.94 25.33
N SER A 89 -4.92 16.10 26.13
CA SER A 89 -4.58 16.37 27.54
C SER A 89 -3.72 17.63 27.72
N GLY A 90 -2.95 17.99 26.69
CA GLY A 90 -2.17 19.23 26.63
C GLY A 90 -2.96 20.49 26.24
N LEU A 91 -4.25 20.37 25.93
CA LEU A 91 -5.10 21.45 25.46
C LEU A 91 -6.14 21.84 26.53
N GLU A 92 -6.34 23.13 26.74
CA GLU A 92 -7.40 23.63 27.63
C GLU A 92 -8.76 23.55 26.92
N LEU A 93 -9.34 22.36 26.76
CA LEU A 93 -10.68 22.17 26.17
C LEU A 93 -11.81 22.44 27.20
N ALA A 94 -12.99 22.84 26.73
CA ALA A 94 -14.19 22.91 27.55
C ALA A 94 -14.86 21.53 27.70
N ALA A 95 -14.72 20.67 26.69
CA ALA A 95 -15.01 19.25 26.81
C ALA A 95 -13.97 18.57 27.73
N ASP A 96 -14.45 17.71 28.62
CA ASP A 96 -13.63 16.89 29.51
C ASP A 96 -13.26 15.60 28.78
N VAL A 97 -12.19 15.65 28.00
CA VAL A 97 -11.76 14.57 27.11
C VAL A 97 -10.24 14.60 26.92
N ASP A 98 -9.61 13.43 27.06
CA ASP A 98 -8.16 13.28 26.93
C ASP A 98 -7.73 12.93 25.50
N GLU A 99 -8.63 12.40 24.66
CA GLU A 99 -8.35 12.05 23.27
C GLU A 99 -9.55 12.36 22.36
N VAL A 100 -9.28 12.83 21.14
CA VAL A 100 -10.30 12.96 20.10
C VAL A 100 -9.92 12.23 18.82
N GLU A 101 -10.90 11.59 18.20
CA GLU A 101 -10.75 10.95 16.92
C GLU A 101 -10.63 12.01 15.80
N VAL A 102 -9.56 11.90 15.01
CA VAL A 102 -9.26 12.76 13.87
C VAL A 102 -9.31 11.92 12.60
N SER A 103 -10.25 12.23 11.71
CA SER A 103 -10.28 11.61 10.38
C SER A 103 -9.24 12.24 9.44
N TYR A 104 -8.56 11.42 8.65
CA TYR A 104 -7.51 11.84 7.72
C TYR A 104 -7.51 11.00 6.44
N GLY A 105 -6.78 11.48 5.42
CA GLY A 105 -6.68 10.77 4.15
C GLY A 105 -8.01 10.63 3.40
N GLY A 106 -8.07 9.62 2.55
CA GLY A 106 -9.21 9.28 1.71
C GLY A 106 -9.29 10.12 0.44
N PHE A 107 -9.72 9.50 -0.66
CA PHE A 107 -9.71 10.15 -1.97
C PHE A 107 -10.49 11.47 -2.05
N PRO A 108 -11.64 11.66 -1.38
CA PRO A 108 -12.30 12.96 -1.38
C PRO A 108 -11.41 14.11 -0.89
N ARG A 109 -10.59 13.91 0.15
CA ARG A 109 -9.64 14.94 0.60
C ARG A 109 -8.44 15.05 -0.33
N MET A 110 -7.94 13.91 -0.82
CA MET A 110 -6.82 13.89 -1.76
C MET A 110 -7.11 14.67 -3.04
N VAL A 111 -8.34 14.60 -3.56
CA VAL A 111 -8.77 15.38 -4.72
C VAL A 111 -8.73 16.88 -4.42
N THR A 112 -9.29 17.31 -3.28
CA THR A 112 -9.25 18.72 -2.86
C THR A 112 -7.80 19.21 -2.71
N LEU A 113 -6.96 18.42 -2.04
CA LEU A 113 -5.58 18.77 -1.77
C LEU A 113 -4.75 18.84 -3.05
N ALA A 114 -4.82 17.84 -3.92
CA ALA A 114 -4.10 17.82 -5.20
C ALA A 114 -4.50 19.00 -6.10
N ASN A 115 -5.78 19.35 -6.16
CA ASN A 115 -6.26 20.51 -6.93
C ASN A 115 -5.78 21.84 -6.32
N THR A 116 -5.78 21.94 -4.99
CA THR A 116 -5.25 23.12 -4.28
C THR A 116 -3.77 23.30 -4.58
N LEU A 117 -2.96 22.25 -4.43
CA LEU A 117 -1.52 22.28 -4.69
C LEU A 117 -1.20 22.57 -6.16
N ALA A 118 -1.96 22.00 -7.09
CA ALA A 118 -1.78 22.22 -8.52
C ALA A 118 -2.08 23.68 -8.92
N SER A 119 -3.05 24.33 -8.26
CA SER A 119 -3.41 25.72 -8.57
C SER A 119 -2.34 26.75 -8.18
N GLN A 120 -1.36 26.37 -7.37
CA GLN A 120 -0.33 27.26 -6.82
C GLN A 120 0.93 27.39 -7.70
N ARG A 121 1.02 26.59 -8.77
CA ARG A 121 2.16 26.56 -9.69
C ARG A 121 1.69 26.46 -11.13
N GLN A 122 2.51 26.94 -12.05
CA GLN A 122 2.20 26.89 -13.48
C GLN A 122 2.56 25.54 -14.10
N ASN A 123 3.75 25.03 -13.79
CA ASN A 123 4.24 23.75 -14.31
C ASN A 123 4.02 22.69 -13.23
N VAL A 124 3.09 21.79 -13.48
CA VAL A 124 2.69 20.75 -12.53
C VAL A 124 2.63 19.41 -13.25
N VAL A 125 3.02 18.35 -12.54
CA VAL A 125 2.75 16.96 -12.92
C VAL A 125 2.18 16.22 -11.70
N LYS A 126 1.09 15.48 -11.91
CA LYS A 126 0.46 14.62 -10.90
C LYS A 126 0.83 13.15 -11.15
N ILE A 127 1.53 12.51 -10.25
CA ILE A 127 2.09 11.17 -10.46
C ILE A 127 1.48 10.17 -9.47
N HIS A 128 1.17 8.97 -9.93
CA HIS A 128 0.88 7.83 -9.06
C HIS A 128 1.89 6.71 -9.30
N SER A 129 2.67 6.34 -8.28
CA SER A 129 3.80 5.41 -8.40
C SER A 129 3.44 3.96 -8.05
N GLY A 130 2.40 3.40 -8.68
CA GLY A 130 2.01 1.99 -8.51
C GLY A 130 1.22 1.65 -7.25
N ASP A 131 0.76 0.40 -7.22
CA ASP A 131 -0.09 -0.22 -6.21
C ASP A 131 -1.35 0.60 -5.91
N ALA A 132 -2.10 0.85 -6.98
CA ALA A 132 -3.42 1.45 -6.88
C ALA A 132 -4.45 0.42 -6.40
N ILE A 133 -4.37 -0.80 -6.90
CA ILE A 133 -5.37 -1.84 -6.69
C ILE A 133 -4.95 -2.86 -5.63
N THR A 134 -5.91 -3.71 -5.22
CA THR A 134 -5.79 -4.72 -4.13
C THR A 134 -5.62 -4.10 -2.75
N GLY A 135 -6.11 -4.76 -1.68
CA GLY A 135 -5.93 -4.30 -0.29
C GLY A 135 -7.22 -4.04 0.50
N THR A 136 -8.35 -3.84 -0.16
CA THR A 136 -9.67 -3.73 0.50
C THR A 136 -10.79 -4.38 -0.31
N LEU A 137 -11.98 -4.50 0.28
CA LEU A 137 -13.19 -5.00 -0.40
C LEU A 137 -13.60 -4.18 -1.62
N PHE A 138 -13.13 -2.94 -1.78
CA PHE A 138 -13.35 -2.17 -3.01
C PHE A 138 -12.73 -2.89 -4.22
N TYR A 139 -11.54 -3.44 -4.08
CA TYR A 139 -10.94 -4.22 -5.16
C TYR A 139 -11.70 -5.52 -5.39
N THR A 140 -11.96 -6.27 -4.31
CA THR A 140 -12.67 -7.56 -4.37
C THR A 140 -14.01 -7.48 -5.10
N LEU A 141 -14.73 -6.36 -4.96
CA LEU A 141 -16.02 -6.16 -5.63
C LEU A 141 -15.94 -5.60 -7.03
N PHE A 142 -15.03 -4.64 -7.24
CA PHE A 142 -15.09 -3.80 -8.43
C PHE A 142 -13.92 -4.03 -9.39
N GLY A 143 -13.00 -4.94 -9.07
CA GLY A 143 -11.89 -5.32 -9.96
C GLY A 143 -11.04 -4.13 -10.41
N GLY A 144 -10.91 -3.11 -9.56
CA GLY A 144 -10.19 -1.87 -9.86
C GLY A 144 -11.03 -0.72 -10.41
N GLU A 145 -12.31 -0.91 -10.79
CA GLU A 145 -13.15 0.18 -11.32
C GLU A 145 -13.27 1.34 -10.32
N ALA A 146 -13.53 1.05 -9.05
CA ALA A 146 -13.63 2.08 -8.01
C ALA A 146 -12.33 2.89 -7.88
N ASN A 147 -11.18 2.22 -7.91
CA ASN A 147 -9.85 2.84 -7.89
C ASN A 147 -9.65 3.77 -9.09
N ALA A 148 -9.94 3.26 -10.30
CA ALA A 148 -9.84 4.03 -11.54
C ALA A 148 -10.75 5.28 -11.52
N ARG A 149 -11.98 5.17 -11.01
CA ARG A 149 -12.88 6.33 -10.84
C ARG A 149 -12.29 7.36 -9.88
N MET A 150 -11.75 6.92 -8.75
CA MET A 150 -11.16 7.81 -7.75
C MET A 150 -9.89 8.50 -8.27
N MET A 151 -8.99 7.77 -8.93
CA MET A 151 -7.81 8.31 -9.60
C MET A 151 -8.17 9.35 -10.68
N ASN A 152 -9.24 9.09 -11.44
CA ASN A 152 -9.78 10.04 -12.42
C ASN A 152 -10.36 11.32 -11.80
N ARG A 153 -10.62 11.36 -10.49
CA ARG A 153 -11.00 12.61 -9.80
C ARG A 153 -9.80 13.49 -9.49
N VAL A 154 -8.63 12.89 -9.28
CA VAL A 154 -7.35 13.60 -9.15
C VAL A 154 -6.87 14.08 -10.52
N CYS A 155 -7.21 13.35 -11.59
CA CYS A 155 -6.63 13.44 -12.93
C CYS A 155 -5.10 13.34 -12.85
N PHE A 156 -4.60 12.14 -12.54
CA PHE A 156 -3.17 11.88 -12.60
C PHE A 156 -2.65 12.05 -14.04
N ASP A 157 -1.45 12.60 -14.15
CA ASP A 157 -0.73 12.84 -15.38
C ASP A 157 0.05 11.62 -15.85
N ILE A 158 0.41 10.74 -14.91
CA ILE A 158 1.25 9.55 -15.07
C ILE A 158 0.84 8.54 -14.01
N PHE A 159 0.72 7.27 -14.41
CA PHE A 159 0.64 6.12 -13.53
C PHE A 159 1.79 5.16 -13.86
N VAL A 160 2.41 4.55 -12.86
CA VAL A 160 3.40 3.46 -13.03
C VAL A 160 2.81 2.17 -12.49
N LEU A 161 3.14 1.04 -13.10
CA LEU A 161 2.77 -0.27 -12.56
C LEU A 161 3.59 -0.59 -11.31
N GLY A 162 2.91 -1.04 -10.26
CA GLY A 162 3.50 -1.76 -9.15
C GLY A 162 3.23 -3.26 -9.23
N ASN A 163 3.60 -3.98 -8.17
CA ASN A 163 3.46 -5.43 -8.17
C ASN A 163 2.00 -5.89 -8.05
N HIS A 164 1.15 -5.18 -7.31
CA HIS A 164 -0.25 -5.58 -7.10
C HIS A 164 -1.15 -5.32 -8.29
N GLU A 165 -0.68 -4.55 -9.27
CA GLU A 165 -1.37 -4.43 -10.55
C GLU A 165 -1.53 -5.77 -11.27
N PHE A 166 -0.69 -6.77 -10.96
CA PHE A 166 -0.69 -8.10 -11.57
C PHE A 166 -1.42 -9.19 -10.76
N ASP A 167 -2.11 -8.85 -9.67
CA ASP A 167 -2.69 -9.87 -8.77
C ASP A 167 -3.75 -10.73 -9.45
N ASP A 168 -4.51 -10.16 -10.39
CA ASP A 168 -5.48 -10.85 -11.25
C ASP A 168 -4.92 -11.15 -12.66
N GLY A 169 -3.59 -11.15 -12.79
CA GLY A 169 -2.85 -11.33 -14.04
C GLY A 169 -3.04 -10.20 -15.05
N ASP A 170 -2.44 -10.36 -16.23
CA ASP A 170 -2.43 -9.31 -17.27
C ASP A 170 -3.85 -8.93 -17.70
N SER A 171 -4.78 -9.88 -17.70
CA SER A 171 -6.18 -9.64 -18.04
C SER A 171 -6.88 -8.74 -17.02
N GLY A 172 -6.65 -8.95 -15.72
CA GLY A 172 -7.16 -8.09 -14.65
C GLY A 172 -6.60 -6.68 -14.76
N LEU A 173 -5.28 -6.58 -14.94
CA LEU A 173 -4.59 -5.31 -15.15
C LEU A 173 -5.16 -4.54 -16.35
N ALA A 174 -5.33 -5.21 -17.49
CA ALA A 174 -5.85 -4.57 -18.69
C ALA A 174 -7.27 -4.00 -18.50
N ASN A 175 -8.11 -4.62 -17.67
CA ASN A 175 -9.44 -4.09 -17.35
C ASN A 175 -9.32 -2.81 -16.52
N PHE A 176 -8.48 -2.82 -15.48
CA PHE A 176 -8.21 -1.64 -14.68
C PHE A 176 -7.67 -0.47 -15.52
N LEU A 177 -6.67 -0.71 -16.38
CA LEU A 177 -6.07 0.34 -17.23
C LEU A 177 -7.08 0.92 -18.23
N ARG A 178 -8.02 0.12 -18.73
CA ARG A 178 -9.10 0.60 -19.61
C ARG A 178 -10.08 1.49 -18.85
N GLU A 179 -10.45 1.15 -17.62
CA GLU A 179 -11.30 2.01 -16.77
C GLU A 179 -10.58 3.29 -16.36
N LEU A 180 -9.27 3.21 -16.07
CA LEU A 180 -8.45 4.39 -15.79
C LEU A 180 -8.48 5.37 -16.97
N ASN A 181 -8.36 4.86 -18.19
CA ASN A 181 -8.40 5.67 -19.42
C ASN A 181 -9.82 5.91 -19.98
N ALA A 182 -10.88 5.57 -19.24
CA ALA A 182 -12.28 5.78 -19.69
C ALA A 182 -12.80 7.21 -19.41
N SER A 183 -11.95 8.10 -18.87
CA SER A 183 -12.31 9.49 -18.54
C SER A 183 -11.64 10.49 -19.49
N ALA A 184 -11.90 11.78 -19.28
CA ALA A 184 -11.20 12.85 -20.00
C ALA A 184 -9.77 13.10 -19.47
N CYS A 185 -9.40 12.53 -18.32
CA CYS A 185 -8.02 12.57 -17.83
C CYS A 185 -7.21 11.52 -18.62
N GLU A 186 -6.21 11.95 -19.37
CA GLU A 186 -5.29 11.05 -20.06
C GLU A 186 -4.17 10.64 -19.09
N THR A 187 -4.24 9.41 -18.55
CA THR A 187 -3.27 8.89 -17.56
C THR A 187 -2.43 7.77 -18.21
N PRO A 188 -1.36 8.10 -18.95
CA PRO A 188 -0.47 7.08 -19.51
C PRO A 188 0.12 6.21 -18.40
N THR A 189 0.12 4.90 -18.64
CA THR A 189 0.71 3.90 -17.73
C THR A 189 2.12 3.57 -18.19
N LEU A 190 3.10 3.67 -17.29
CA LEU A 190 4.52 3.46 -17.60
C LEU A 190 5.09 2.22 -16.90
N ALA A 191 5.87 1.43 -17.63
CA ALA A 191 6.57 0.25 -17.14
C ALA A 191 7.67 -0.18 -18.14
N ALA A 192 8.85 0.43 -18.07
CA ALA A 192 9.95 0.20 -19.02
C ALA A 192 10.58 -1.19 -18.90
N ASN A 193 10.58 -1.76 -17.70
CA ASN A 193 11.14 -3.09 -17.44
C ASN A 193 10.11 -4.21 -17.51
N VAL A 194 8.86 -3.93 -17.91
CA VAL A 194 7.82 -4.94 -18.12
C VAL A 194 7.67 -5.17 -19.62
N VAL A 195 7.91 -6.40 -20.05
CA VAL A 195 7.85 -6.81 -21.46
C VAL A 195 6.80 -7.91 -21.62
N PRO A 196 5.54 -7.55 -21.86
CA PRO A 196 4.48 -8.52 -22.09
C PRO A 196 4.61 -9.17 -23.47
N ALA A 197 4.06 -10.38 -23.60
CA ALA A 197 3.95 -11.08 -24.88
C ALA A 197 3.14 -10.27 -25.92
N ASP A 198 3.33 -10.58 -27.21
CA ASP A 198 2.68 -9.82 -28.29
C ASP A 198 1.14 -9.94 -28.29
N ASP A 199 0.59 -11.01 -27.73
CA ASP A 199 -0.85 -11.24 -27.57
C ASP A 199 -1.38 -10.92 -26.16
N SER A 200 -0.51 -10.44 -25.26
CA SER A 200 -0.92 -10.03 -23.92
C SER A 200 -1.90 -8.84 -23.97
N PRO A 201 -2.94 -8.83 -23.13
CA PRO A 201 -3.96 -7.78 -23.14
C PRO A 201 -3.45 -6.41 -22.70
N ILE A 202 -2.25 -6.32 -22.10
CA ILE A 202 -1.61 -5.06 -21.69
C ILE A 202 -0.59 -4.53 -22.69
N LYS A 203 -0.29 -5.26 -23.77
CA LYS A 203 0.78 -4.93 -24.74
C LYS A 203 0.75 -3.48 -25.24
N ASP A 204 -0.44 -2.99 -25.59
CA ASP A 204 -0.64 -1.64 -26.13
C ASP A 204 -1.16 -0.64 -25.08
N LEU A 205 -1.25 -1.05 -23.80
CA LEU A 205 -1.77 -0.22 -22.70
C LEU A 205 -0.65 0.41 -21.87
N ILE A 206 0.58 -0.07 -22.01
CA ILE A 206 1.75 0.41 -21.27
C ILE A 206 2.80 1.01 -22.20
N LYS A 207 3.63 1.91 -21.66
CA LYS A 207 4.75 2.53 -22.36
C LYS A 207 6.00 2.48 -21.48
N PRO A 208 7.21 2.51 -22.03
CA PRO A 208 8.40 2.59 -21.19
C PRO A 208 8.53 3.96 -20.50
N TYR A 209 8.27 5.03 -21.26
CA TYR A 209 8.40 6.41 -20.81
C TYR A 209 7.42 7.33 -21.54
N VAL A 210 7.28 8.55 -21.03
CA VAL A 210 6.66 9.68 -21.73
C VAL A 210 7.54 10.93 -21.62
N VAL A 211 7.48 11.79 -22.62
CA VAL A 211 8.10 13.11 -22.60
C VAL A 211 7.00 14.16 -22.53
N LYS A 212 6.99 14.97 -21.47
CA LYS A 212 6.06 16.12 -21.33
C LYS A 212 6.80 17.42 -21.56
N GLU A 213 6.10 18.40 -22.13
CA GLU A 213 6.65 19.70 -22.47
C GLU A 213 6.05 20.80 -21.58
N TYR A 214 6.91 21.57 -20.91
CA TYR A 214 6.55 22.70 -20.07
C TYR A 214 7.19 23.96 -20.64
N GLN A 215 6.39 24.84 -21.25
CA GLN A 215 6.86 26.10 -21.84
C GLN A 215 8.01 25.92 -22.86
N GLY A 216 8.00 24.84 -23.64
CA GLY A 216 9.08 24.51 -24.58
C GLY A 216 10.21 23.66 -24.00
N VAL A 217 10.15 23.27 -22.72
CA VAL A 217 11.16 22.43 -22.05
C VAL A 217 10.65 21.00 -21.93
N LYS A 218 11.40 20.03 -22.45
CA LYS A 218 11.06 18.61 -22.35
C LYS A 218 11.54 18.02 -21.02
N VAL A 219 10.69 17.23 -20.39
CA VAL A 219 10.99 16.40 -19.22
C VAL A 219 10.59 14.97 -19.53
N GLY A 220 11.53 14.04 -19.34
CA GLY A 220 11.33 12.61 -19.53
C GLY A 220 10.90 11.94 -18.24
N PHE A 221 9.89 11.08 -18.31
CA PHE A 221 9.38 10.29 -17.20
C PHE A 221 9.45 8.82 -17.56
N VAL A 222 10.22 8.02 -16.82
CA VAL A 222 10.42 6.59 -17.07
C VAL A 222 9.76 5.78 -15.96
N GLY A 223 8.96 4.77 -16.30
CA GLY A 223 8.31 3.89 -15.31
C GLY A 223 9.14 2.64 -15.02
N ILE A 224 9.28 2.23 -13.76
CA ILE A 224 9.99 1.01 -13.37
C ILE A 224 9.20 0.27 -12.29
N ASP A 225 8.97 -1.02 -12.49
CA ASP A 225 8.33 -1.94 -11.52
C ASP A 225 9.36 -2.84 -10.81
N ILE A 226 9.04 -3.40 -9.64
CA ILE A 226 9.90 -4.32 -8.86
C ILE A 226 9.85 -5.74 -9.41
N ALA A 227 10.77 -6.08 -10.31
CA ALA A 227 10.73 -7.32 -11.07
C ALA A 227 10.69 -8.58 -10.18
N GLY A 228 11.56 -8.63 -9.17
CA GLY A 228 11.68 -9.80 -8.29
C GLY A 228 10.40 -10.10 -7.51
N LYS A 229 9.79 -9.07 -6.94
CA LYS A 229 8.60 -9.20 -6.11
C LYS A 229 7.36 -9.47 -6.96
N THR A 230 7.15 -8.74 -8.06
CA THR A 230 6.01 -8.95 -8.95
C THR A 230 5.94 -10.39 -9.47
N LYS A 231 7.07 -10.96 -9.91
CA LYS A 231 7.14 -12.35 -10.39
C LYS A 231 6.81 -13.41 -9.33
N ASN A 232 7.16 -13.15 -8.08
CA ASN A 232 7.14 -14.16 -7.02
C ASN A 232 5.91 -14.06 -6.11
N SER A 233 5.34 -12.87 -5.98
CA SER A 233 4.33 -12.53 -4.98
C SER A 233 3.04 -11.99 -5.57
N SER A 234 2.98 -11.81 -6.89
CA SER A 234 1.75 -11.52 -7.64
C SER A 234 1.49 -12.62 -8.68
N ASN A 235 0.63 -12.38 -9.68
CA ASN A 235 0.23 -13.38 -10.69
C ASN A 235 0.35 -12.91 -12.15
N PRO A 236 1.45 -12.28 -12.59
CA PRO A 236 1.61 -11.91 -14.00
C PRO A 236 1.52 -13.15 -14.91
N ASP A 237 1.08 -12.96 -16.16
CA ASP A 237 1.01 -14.07 -17.12
C ASP A 237 2.42 -14.65 -17.36
N ALA A 238 2.48 -15.97 -17.61
CA ALA A 238 3.74 -16.72 -17.59
C ALA A 238 4.79 -16.27 -18.63
N ASP A 239 4.36 -15.57 -19.68
CA ASP A 239 5.20 -15.02 -20.74
C ASP A 239 5.45 -13.51 -20.62
N THR A 240 4.92 -12.85 -19.59
CA THR A 240 5.28 -11.48 -19.24
C THR A 240 6.64 -11.44 -18.54
N GLN A 241 7.61 -10.79 -19.17
CA GLN A 241 8.98 -10.72 -18.69
C GLN A 241 9.23 -9.45 -17.88
N PHE A 242 10.04 -9.57 -16.84
CA PHE A 242 10.47 -8.45 -16.02
C PHE A 242 12.00 -8.32 -16.07
N LEU A 243 12.48 -7.22 -16.63
CA LEU A 243 13.89 -6.89 -16.80
C LEU A 243 14.48 -6.27 -15.53
N ASP A 244 15.81 -6.26 -15.43
CA ASP A 244 16.56 -5.65 -14.34
C ASP A 244 16.31 -4.14 -14.27
N GLU A 245 16.03 -3.63 -13.08
CA GLU A 245 15.57 -2.26 -12.84
C GLU A 245 16.68 -1.24 -13.14
N LEU A 246 17.90 -1.51 -12.66
CA LEU A 246 19.06 -0.62 -12.85
C LEU A 246 19.46 -0.52 -14.32
N THR A 247 19.63 -1.67 -14.99
CA THR A 247 20.05 -1.74 -16.40
C THR A 247 19.01 -1.09 -17.31
N THR A 248 17.72 -1.35 -17.05
CA THR A 248 16.63 -0.74 -17.81
C THR A 248 16.57 0.76 -17.60
N SER A 249 16.67 1.23 -16.35
CA SER A 249 16.67 2.66 -16.02
C SER A 249 17.79 3.40 -16.76
N GLN A 250 19.03 2.92 -16.71
CA GLN A 250 20.13 3.58 -17.42
C GLN A 250 19.91 3.59 -18.94
N THR A 251 19.41 2.49 -19.52
CA THR A 251 19.14 2.41 -20.96
C THR A 251 18.12 3.46 -21.39
N MET A 252 17.04 3.65 -20.62
CA MET A 252 16.01 4.65 -20.93
C MET A 252 16.49 6.08 -20.72
N ILE A 253 17.32 6.34 -19.70
CA ILE A 253 17.96 7.64 -19.50
C ILE A 253 18.85 7.97 -20.71
N ASP A 254 19.70 7.04 -21.13
CA ASP A 254 20.62 7.23 -22.26
C ASP A 254 19.87 7.51 -23.57
N GLU A 255 18.74 6.83 -23.80
CA GLU A 255 17.86 7.04 -24.96
C GLU A 255 17.24 8.45 -24.95
N LEU A 256 16.67 8.87 -23.81
CA LEU A 256 16.08 10.20 -23.66
C LEU A 256 17.11 11.33 -23.81
N VAL A 257 18.32 11.15 -23.28
CA VAL A 257 19.42 12.10 -23.43
C VAL A 257 19.87 12.19 -24.89
N ALA A 258 19.95 11.06 -25.60
CA ALA A 258 20.27 11.06 -27.03
C ALA A 258 19.23 11.82 -27.87
N ASP A 259 17.97 11.83 -27.43
CA ASP A 259 16.86 12.59 -28.02
C ASP A 259 16.78 14.07 -27.57
N GLY A 260 17.78 14.52 -26.79
CA GLY A 260 17.89 15.90 -26.33
C GLY A 260 17.00 16.25 -25.13
N VAL A 261 16.53 15.25 -24.37
CA VAL A 261 15.84 15.45 -23.10
C VAL A 261 16.87 15.38 -21.97
N ASN A 262 17.06 16.49 -21.25
CA ASN A 262 18.07 16.59 -20.20
C ASN A 262 17.51 16.76 -18.79
N LYS A 263 16.20 16.52 -18.60
CA LYS A 263 15.52 16.53 -17.30
C LYS A 263 14.77 15.22 -17.18
N ILE A 264 15.22 14.33 -16.31
CA ILE A 264 14.77 12.95 -16.22
C ILE A 264 14.25 12.63 -14.83
N VAL A 265 12.99 12.23 -14.79
CA VAL A 265 12.32 11.73 -13.59
C VAL A 265 12.11 10.22 -13.75
N LEU A 266 12.67 9.42 -12.84
CA LEU A 266 12.24 8.04 -12.68
C LEU A 266 11.00 8.02 -11.80
N VAL A 267 9.96 7.34 -12.25
CA VAL A 267 8.78 7.03 -11.45
C VAL A 267 8.83 5.53 -11.20
N THR A 268 9.08 5.15 -9.96
CA THR A 268 9.45 3.78 -9.62
C THR A 268 8.47 3.17 -8.64
N HIS A 269 8.29 1.87 -8.73
CA HIS A 269 7.65 1.04 -7.71
C HIS A 269 8.69 0.00 -7.27
N TYR A 270 9.80 0.46 -6.69
CA TYR A 270 11.00 -0.37 -6.49
C TYR A 270 11.49 -0.48 -5.04
N GLN A 271 10.85 0.22 -4.10
CA GLN A 271 11.25 0.43 -2.70
C GLN A 271 12.26 1.56 -2.50
N TYR A 272 12.02 2.33 -1.44
CA TYR A 272 12.80 3.50 -1.05
C TYR A 272 14.30 3.24 -0.90
N GLN A 273 14.69 2.14 -0.25
CA GLN A 273 16.13 1.82 -0.08
C GLN A 273 16.77 1.38 -1.40
N ASN A 274 16.02 0.72 -2.28
CA ASN A 274 16.50 0.34 -3.59
C ASN A 274 16.62 1.56 -4.50
N ASP A 275 15.68 2.50 -4.44
CA ASP A 275 15.75 3.79 -5.15
C ASP A 275 17.01 4.57 -4.75
N ILE A 276 17.32 4.67 -3.45
CA ILE A 276 18.56 5.30 -2.96
C ILE A 276 19.79 4.59 -3.53
N ALA A 277 19.84 3.26 -3.46
CA ALA A 277 20.97 2.47 -3.92
C ALA A 277 21.14 2.51 -5.45
N MET A 278 20.03 2.65 -6.19
CA MET A 278 19.99 2.75 -7.64
C MET A 278 20.45 4.13 -8.11
N ALA A 279 19.99 5.20 -7.47
CA ALA A 279 20.38 6.59 -7.81
C ALA A 279 21.90 6.74 -7.90
N ALA A 280 22.64 6.23 -6.89
CA ALA A 280 24.10 6.31 -6.83
C ALA A 280 24.84 5.54 -7.94
N LYS A 281 24.14 4.71 -8.72
CA LYS A 281 24.71 3.90 -9.82
C LYS A 281 24.31 4.40 -11.19
N LEU A 282 23.32 5.29 -11.27
CA LEU A 282 22.82 5.88 -12.51
C LEU A 282 23.58 7.16 -12.86
N SER A 283 23.64 7.47 -14.14
CA SER A 283 24.10 8.76 -14.68
C SER A 283 22.93 9.46 -15.34
N GLY A 284 22.66 10.72 -14.99
CA GLY A 284 21.65 11.56 -15.66
C GLY A 284 20.22 11.45 -15.14
N VAL A 285 20.01 10.84 -13.97
CA VAL A 285 18.73 10.89 -13.23
C VAL A 285 18.70 12.13 -12.35
N ASP A 286 17.56 12.82 -12.29
CA ASP A 286 17.41 14.04 -11.48
C ASP A 286 16.47 13.86 -10.28
N VAL A 287 15.39 13.10 -10.48
CA VAL A 287 14.35 12.87 -9.46
C VAL A 287 13.90 11.42 -9.53
N ILE A 288 13.65 10.81 -8.37
CA ILE A 288 12.97 9.52 -8.23
C ILE A 288 11.70 9.70 -7.41
N VAL A 289 10.56 9.33 -7.99
CA VAL A 289 9.23 9.35 -7.34
C VAL A 289 8.80 7.90 -7.11
N GLY A 290 9.04 7.39 -5.92
CA GLY A 290 8.97 5.95 -5.61
C GLY A 290 7.62 5.46 -5.06
N GLY A 291 7.55 4.15 -4.88
CA GLY A 291 6.48 3.37 -4.22
C GLY A 291 6.98 2.00 -3.73
N ASP A 292 6.08 1.06 -3.43
CA ASP A 292 6.27 -0.29 -2.89
C ASP A 292 6.50 -0.33 -1.38
N SER A 293 7.50 0.38 -0.87
CA SER A 293 7.94 0.22 0.53
C SER A 293 7.11 0.97 1.57
N HIS A 294 5.97 1.54 1.18
CA HIS A 294 5.04 2.29 2.05
C HIS A 294 5.76 3.31 2.92
N THR A 295 6.77 3.99 2.38
CA THR A 295 7.67 4.77 3.24
C THR A 295 7.12 6.16 3.50
N LEU A 296 6.80 6.42 4.76
CA LEU A 296 6.54 7.78 5.24
C LEU A 296 7.86 8.54 5.36
N LEU A 297 8.09 9.46 4.43
CA LEU A 297 9.12 10.49 4.55
C LEU A 297 8.50 11.74 5.16
N GLY A 298 9.28 12.53 5.89
CA GLY A 298 8.81 13.76 6.53
C GLY A 298 9.69 14.18 7.69
N SER A 299 9.29 15.23 8.40
CA SER A 299 9.98 15.65 9.61
C SER A 299 9.72 14.70 10.78
N SER A 300 10.57 14.77 11.81
CA SER A 300 10.35 14.05 13.06
C SER A 300 9.11 14.51 13.83
N ASP A 301 8.53 15.66 13.49
CA ASP A 301 7.38 16.23 14.22
C ASP A 301 6.12 15.37 14.03
N LEU A 302 6.02 14.60 12.95
CA LEU A 302 4.96 13.61 12.73
C LEU A 302 4.91 12.53 13.82
N ALA A 303 6.03 12.24 14.49
CA ALA A 303 6.07 11.27 15.58
C ALA A 303 5.24 11.72 16.79
N SER A 304 5.01 13.03 16.95
CA SER A 304 4.09 13.57 17.98
C SER A 304 2.63 13.17 17.76
N LEU A 305 2.28 12.72 16.55
CA LEU A 305 0.96 12.20 16.16
C LEU A 305 0.96 10.66 16.05
N GLY A 306 2.03 9.99 16.48
CA GLY A 306 2.17 8.54 16.38
C GLY A 306 2.70 8.04 15.02
N PHE A 307 2.98 8.93 14.07
CA PHE A 307 3.47 8.57 12.73
C PHE A 307 5.00 8.62 12.67
N ASN A 308 5.64 7.48 12.49
CA ASN A 308 7.10 7.39 12.45
C ASN A 308 7.61 7.56 11.02
N THR A 309 8.52 8.51 10.81
CA THR A 309 9.16 8.72 9.50
C THR A 309 10.42 7.87 9.34
N ALA A 310 10.70 7.43 8.12
CA ALA A 310 11.90 6.65 7.79
C ALA A 310 13.04 7.51 7.21
N GLY A 311 12.77 8.77 6.88
CA GLY A 311 13.73 9.69 6.28
C GLY A 311 13.13 11.08 6.02
N GLU A 312 13.98 12.02 5.62
CA GLU A 312 13.56 13.37 5.26
C GLU A 312 12.80 13.39 3.93
N TYR A 313 11.90 14.36 3.78
CA TYR A 313 11.23 14.66 2.52
C TYR A 313 11.73 16.01 1.93
N PRO A 314 12.26 16.04 0.69
CA PRO A 314 12.77 14.90 -0.06
C PRO A 314 14.06 14.36 0.56
N THR A 315 14.37 13.09 0.30
CA THR A 315 15.70 12.55 0.54
C THR A 315 16.62 12.98 -0.59
N ARG A 316 17.77 13.58 -0.24
CA ARG A 316 18.72 14.13 -1.23
C ARG A 316 19.97 13.27 -1.27
N VAL A 317 20.30 12.77 -2.46
CA VAL A 317 21.48 11.93 -2.73
C VAL A 317 22.22 12.47 -3.96
N THR A 318 23.26 11.77 -4.40
CA THR A 318 23.93 12.07 -5.67
C THR A 318 23.89 10.89 -6.61
N ASP A 319 23.86 11.17 -7.90
CA ASP A 319 24.05 10.17 -8.95
C ASP A 319 25.53 9.72 -9.02
N LYS A 320 25.83 8.83 -9.97
CA LYS A 320 27.19 8.30 -10.21
C LYS A 320 28.20 9.39 -10.62
N ASP A 321 27.74 10.48 -11.22
CA ASP A 321 28.56 11.59 -11.71
C ASP A 321 28.69 12.73 -10.69
N GLY A 322 28.01 12.60 -9.54
CA GLY A 322 28.03 13.56 -8.45
C GLY A 322 26.98 14.67 -8.56
N ASN A 323 26.00 14.54 -9.47
CA ASN A 323 24.89 15.48 -9.61
C ASN A 323 23.85 15.24 -8.51
N PRO A 324 23.16 16.29 -8.02
CA PRO A 324 22.11 16.13 -7.01
C PRO A 324 20.89 15.35 -7.55
N VAL A 325 20.38 14.42 -6.76
CA VAL A 325 19.16 13.64 -7.04
C VAL A 325 18.21 13.74 -5.85
N CYS A 326 16.92 13.91 -6.12
CA CYS A 326 15.89 14.01 -5.09
C CYS A 326 14.95 12.81 -5.14
N ILE A 327 14.76 12.14 -4.01
CA ILE A 327 13.95 10.93 -3.88
C ILE A 327 12.77 11.22 -2.96
N VAL A 328 11.57 10.84 -3.38
CA VAL A 328 10.33 11.03 -2.62
C VAL A 328 9.45 9.78 -2.64
N GLN A 329 8.75 9.55 -1.53
CA GLN A 329 7.59 8.68 -1.37
C GLN A 329 6.55 9.41 -0.51
N ALA A 330 5.28 9.02 -0.63
CA ALA A 330 4.13 9.62 0.03
C ALA A 330 3.34 8.57 0.84
N TRP A 331 4.08 7.78 1.64
CA TRP A 331 3.52 6.77 2.55
C TRP A 331 2.66 5.73 1.81
N GLU A 332 1.40 5.54 2.21
CA GLU A 332 0.49 4.51 1.69
C GLU A 332 -0.99 4.90 1.89
N TYR A 333 -1.90 4.06 1.37
CA TYR A 333 -3.33 3.99 1.71
C TYR A 333 -4.15 5.27 1.52
N SER A 334 -3.70 6.15 0.62
CA SER A 334 -4.28 7.49 0.44
C SER A 334 -4.24 8.33 1.74
N HIS A 335 -3.22 8.14 2.57
CA HIS A 335 -3.00 8.93 3.77
C HIS A 335 -2.32 10.26 3.46
N VAL A 336 -1.35 10.29 2.54
CA VAL A 336 -0.51 11.46 2.26
C VAL A 336 -0.52 11.82 0.77
N MET A 337 -0.44 13.12 0.49
CA MET A 337 -0.18 13.67 -0.85
C MET A 337 1.16 14.41 -0.83
N GLY A 338 2.16 13.86 -1.53
CA GLY A 338 3.46 14.50 -1.66
C GLY A 338 3.40 15.72 -2.58
N SER A 339 4.11 16.79 -2.21
CA SER A 339 4.34 17.96 -3.06
C SER A 339 5.82 18.31 -3.07
N LEU A 340 6.49 18.12 -4.19
CA LEU A 340 7.90 18.47 -4.39
C LEU A 340 8.02 19.58 -5.44
N ASP A 341 8.64 20.70 -5.07
CA ASP A 341 9.06 21.74 -6.00
C ASP A 341 10.54 21.50 -6.38
N VAL A 342 10.83 21.34 -7.66
CA VAL A 342 12.18 21.13 -8.20
C VAL A 342 12.54 22.26 -9.16
N THR A 343 13.72 22.85 -8.97
CA THR A 343 14.29 23.86 -9.86
C THR A 343 15.47 23.26 -10.61
N PHE A 344 15.38 23.23 -11.92
CA PHE A 344 16.41 22.79 -12.84
C PHE A 344 17.08 23.98 -13.51
N ASP A 345 18.39 23.89 -13.74
CA ASP A 345 19.08 24.82 -14.64
C ASP A 345 18.89 24.45 -16.14
N ALA A 346 19.55 25.23 -17.00
CA ALA A 346 19.52 24.99 -18.44
C ALA A 346 20.16 23.65 -18.83
N ASP A 347 21.22 23.23 -18.14
CA ASP A 347 21.93 21.99 -18.45
C ASP A 347 21.19 20.75 -17.93
N GLY A 348 20.15 20.94 -17.12
CA GLY A 348 19.32 19.86 -16.59
C GLY A 348 19.62 19.53 -15.13
N VAL A 349 20.61 20.18 -14.53
CA VAL A 349 21.04 19.86 -13.16
C VAL A 349 20.05 20.47 -12.16
N VAL A 350 19.69 19.68 -11.16
CA VAL A 350 18.86 20.12 -10.03
C VAL A 350 19.62 21.14 -9.19
N GLN A 351 19.06 22.34 -9.08
CA GLN A 351 19.58 23.44 -8.25
C GLN A 351 18.97 23.43 -6.84
N SER A 352 17.70 23.04 -6.74
CA SER A 352 17.00 22.85 -5.47
C SER A 352 15.84 21.88 -5.63
N CYS A 353 15.54 21.16 -4.56
CA CYS A 353 14.32 20.40 -4.42
C CYS A 353 13.83 20.50 -2.98
N ASP A 354 12.62 21.01 -2.79
CA ASP A 354 12.01 21.26 -1.47
C ASP A 354 10.53 20.91 -1.53
N GLY A 355 9.98 20.42 -0.44
CA GLY A 355 8.59 19.97 -0.46
C GLY A 355 8.04 19.52 0.87
N VAL A 356 6.78 19.10 0.86
CA VAL A 356 6.06 18.63 2.04
C VAL A 356 5.22 17.40 1.67
N PRO A 357 5.27 16.32 2.47
CA PRO A 357 4.34 15.19 2.40
C PRO A 357 3.09 15.52 3.22
N TYR A 358 2.08 16.09 2.56
CA TYR A 358 0.91 16.61 3.27
C TYR A 358 -0.03 15.50 3.75
N LEU A 359 -0.36 15.50 5.05
CA LEU A 359 -1.38 14.68 5.71
C LEU A 359 -2.70 15.47 5.79
N PRO A 360 -3.66 15.27 4.87
CA PRO A 360 -4.95 15.94 4.93
C PRO A 360 -5.83 15.41 6.06
N VAL A 361 -6.25 16.29 6.97
CA VAL A 361 -7.18 15.98 8.07
C VAL A 361 -8.53 16.68 7.92
N GLY A 362 -9.55 16.09 8.52
CA GLY A 362 -10.87 16.69 8.70
C GLY A 362 -10.87 17.84 9.70
N SER A 363 -11.96 18.61 9.73
CA SER A 363 -12.17 19.70 10.69
C SER A 363 -13.17 19.37 11.80
N ASN A 364 -13.80 18.20 11.72
CA ASN A 364 -14.77 17.72 12.71
C ASN A 364 -14.09 16.61 13.50
N PHE A 365 -14.03 16.78 14.82
CA PHE A 365 -13.39 15.86 15.74
C PHE A 365 -14.44 15.22 16.63
N THR A 366 -14.34 13.92 16.80
CA THR A 366 -15.29 13.12 17.57
C THR A 366 -14.64 12.54 18.82
N TYR A 367 -15.42 12.25 19.85
CA TYR A 367 -14.96 11.59 21.06
C TYR A 367 -16.10 10.76 21.65
N GLU A 368 -15.75 9.67 22.32
CA GLU A 368 -16.73 8.79 22.97
C GLU A 368 -16.93 9.19 24.42
N VAL A 369 -18.18 9.13 24.87
CA VAL A 369 -18.52 9.28 26.28
C VAL A 369 -19.48 8.18 26.69
N GLU A 370 -19.19 7.54 27.82
CA GLU A 370 -20.08 6.57 28.42
C GLU A 370 -21.24 7.32 29.12
N ILE A 371 -22.48 7.06 28.69
CA ILE A 371 -23.69 7.60 29.30
C ILE A 371 -24.63 6.43 29.57
N GLU A 372 -24.91 6.19 30.86
CA GLU A 372 -25.80 5.10 31.29
C GLU A 372 -25.35 3.69 30.84
N GLY A 373 -24.04 3.50 30.60
CA GLY A 373 -23.45 2.24 30.14
C GLY A 373 -23.41 2.06 28.63
N ASP A 374 -23.85 3.07 27.87
CA ASP A 374 -23.74 3.12 26.41
C ASP A 374 -22.63 4.11 26.00
N ASP A 375 -21.78 3.69 25.05
CA ASP A 375 -20.80 4.58 24.42
C ASP A 375 -21.50 5.47 23.40
N ILE A 376 -21.44 6.78 23.63
CA ILE A 376 -22.05 7.80 22.76
C ILE A 376 -20.95 8.63 22.12
N THR A 377 -20.85 8.56 20.79
CA THR A 377 -19.99 9.46 20.02
C THR A 377 -20.56 10.88 20.01
N LYS A 378 -19.75 11.85 20.43
CA LYS A 378 -20.03 13.30 20.37
C LYS A 378 -19.05 14.00 19.44
N THR A 379 -19.46 15.14 18.89
CA THR A 379 -18.57 16.03 18.13
C THR A 379 -18.10 17.17 19.03
N LEU A 380 -16.83 17.57 18.91
CA LEU A 380 -16.31 18.76 19.58
C LEU A 380 -17.02 20.03 19.09
N GLU A 381 -17.33 20.91 20.03
CA GLU A 381 -17.89 22.23 19.76
C GLU A 381 -16.85 23.15 19.09
N GLN A 382 -17.32 24.20 18.41
CA GLN A 382 -16.50 25.03 17.51
C GLN A 382 -15.24 25.64 18.16
N VAL A 383 -15.32 26.03 19.44
CA VAL A 383 -14.19 26.65 20.17
C VAL A 383 -13.09 25.62 20.43
N ASP A 384 -13.45 24.42 20.86
CA ASP A 384 -12.50 23.35 21.15
C ASP A 384 -11.96 22.71 19.88
N SER A 385 -12.81 22.53 18.86
CA SER A 385 -12.36 22.16 17.51
C SER A 385 -11.31 23.14 16.96
N THR A 386 -11.42 24.44 17.24
CA THR A 386 -10.40 25.41 16.84
C THR A 386 -9.06 25.19 17.55
N LYS A 387 -9.05 24.79 18.82
CA LYS A 387 -7.82 24.50 19.57
C LYS A 387 -7.13 23.25 19.05
N VAL A 388 -7.89 22.17 18.85
CA VAL A 388 -7.39 20.92 18.26
C VAL A 388 -6.82 21.18 16.87
N ARG A 389 -7.54 21.93 16.03
CA ARG A 389 -7.07 22.32 14.70
C ARG A 389 -5.75 23.09 14.73
N LEU A 390 -5.61 24.06 15.64
CA LEU A 390 -4.37 24.82 15.79
C LEU A 390 -3.20 23.93 16.25
N ALA A 391 -3.46 22.99 17.16
CA ALA A 391 -2.46 22.03 17.63
C ALA A 391 -2.01 21.09 16.51
N LEU A 392 -2.96 20.50 15.76
CA LEU A 392 -2.69 19.63 14.62
C LEU A 392 -1.87 20.35 13.54
N THR A 393 -2.30 21.54 13.12
CA THR A 393 -1.61 22.32 12.07
C THR A 393 -0.32 23.00 12.53
N ALA A 394 0.11 22.80 13.79
CA ALA A 394 1.45 23.16 14.22
C ALA A 394 2.51 22.20 13.65
N VAL A 395 2.11 20.97 13.31
CA VAL A 395 2.91 20.03 12.52
C VAL A 395 2.81 20.43 11.05
N ASN A 396 3.93 20.77 10.41
CA ASN A 396 3.97 21.39 9.08
C ASN A 396 3.35 20.52 7.98
N GLU A 397 3.42 19.21 8.13
CA GLU A 397 2.83 18.21 7.24
C GLU A 397 1.31 18.15 7.32
N VAL A 398 0.70 18.58 8.43
CA VAL A 398 -0.74 18.47 8.63
C VAL A 398 -1.46 19.64 7.98
N VAL A 399 -2.40 19.33 7.08
CA VAL A 399 -3.22 20.33 6.40
C VAL A 399 -4.70 19.99 6.53
N LEU A 400 -5.54 20.99 6.75
CA LEU A 400 -6.98 20.79 6.71
C LEU A 400 -7.43 20.70 5.26
N ALA A 401 -8.14 19.63 4.93
CA ALA A 401 -8.71 19.46 3.60
C ALA A 401 -10.20 19.08 3.73
N PRO A 402 -11.13 19.92 3.23
CA PRO A 402 -12.50 19.47 3.08
C PRO A 402 -12.58 18.40 1.99
N GLU A 403 -13.56 17.52 2.11
CA GLU A 403 -13.81 16.48 1.12
C GLU A 403 -14.40 17.07 -0.17
N ASP A 404 -13.91 16.64 -1.34
CA ASP A 404 -14.56 16.91 -2.62
C ASP A 404 -15.90 16.18 -2.68
N MET A 405 -17.00 16.95 -2.63
CA MET A 405 -18.35 16.38 -2.51
C MET A 405 -18.75 15.49 -3.68
N THR A 406 -18.27 15.78 -4.90
CA THR A 406 -18.53 14.92 -6.06
C THR A 406 -17.83 13.57 -5.91
N THR A 407 -16.56 13.57 -5.52
CA THR A 407 -15.79 12.34 -5.26
C THR A 407 -16.41 11.55 -4.12
N LYS A 408 -16.80 12.22 -3.03
CA LYS A 408 -17.50 11.58 -1.90
C LYS A 408 -18.80 10.90 -2.31
N LEU A 409 -19.60 11.54 -3.16
CA LEU A 409 -20.84 10.96 -3.66
C LEU A 409 -20.59 9.72 -4.53
N ILE A 410 -19.57 9.75 -5.41
CA ILE A 410 -19.20 8.58 -6.22
C ILE A 410 -18.75 7.44 -5.31
N LEU A 411 -17.86 7.72 -4.35
CA LEU A 411 -17.37 6.73 -3.39
C LEU A 411 -18.52 6.10 -2.58
N SER A 412 -19.52 6.89 -2.17
CA SER A 412 -20.68 6.38 -1.42
C SER A 412 -21.53 5.36 -2.18
N GLY A 413 -21.52 5.43 -3.51
CA GLY A 413 -22.15 4.42 -4.36
C GLY A 413 -21.45 3.06 -4.24
N TYR A 414 -20.11 3.06 -4.23
CA TYR A 414 -19.31 1.85 -4.04
C TYR A 414 -19.37 1.34 -2.59
N GLN A 415 -19.33 2.23 -1.60
CA GLN A 415 -19.47 1.89 -0.17
C GLN A 415 -20.74 1.09 0.09
N SER A 416 -21.87 1.47 -0.51
CA SER A 416 -23.14 0.76 -0.33
C SER A 416 -23.07 -0.71 -0.78
N ALA A 417 -22.31 -0.99 -1.84
CA ALA A 417 -22.09 -2.35 -2.34
C ALA A 417 -21.05 -3.10 -1.49
N VAL A 418 -20.01 -2.43 -0.97
CA VAL A 418 -19.09 -3.00 0.04
C VAL A 418 -19.85 -3.43 1.29
N GLU A 419 -20.73 -2.58 1.82
CA GLU A 419 -21.56 -2.92 2.99
C GLU A 419 -22.50 -4.09 2.71
N THR A 420 -23.00 -4.21 1.48
CA THR A 420 -23.78 -5.38 1.07
C THR A 420 -22.91 -6.64 1.01
N LEU A 421 -21.69 -6.55 0.47
CA LEU A 421 -20.76 -7.68 0.41
C LEU A 421 -20.32 -8.14 1.79
N LYS A 422 -20.07 -7.21 2.71
CA LYS A 422 -19.72 -7.53 4.10
C LYS A 422 -20.74 -8.48 4.74
N GLN A 423 -22.02 -8.38 4.36
CA GLN A 423 -23.09 -9.26 4.83
C GLN A 423 -23.11 -10.64 4.17
N GLN A 424 -22.33 -10.87 3.09
CA GLN A 424 -22.30 -12.15 2.41
C GLN A 424 -21.66 -13.23 3.30
N VAL A 425 -22.41 -14.33 3.49
CA VAL A 425 -21.92 -15.56 4.11
C VAL A 425 -20.90 -16.25 3.18
N ILE A 426 -19.70 -16.49 3.69
CA ILE A 426 -18.57 -17.11 2.98
C ILE A 426 -18.33 -18.56 3.38
N GLY A 427 -18.90 -18.99 4.50
CA GLY A 427 -18.83 -20.36 4.99
C GLY A 427 -19.65 -20.54 6.25
N THR A 428 -19.50 -21.69 6.89
CA THR A 428 -20.12 -21.98 8.19
C THR A 428 -19.06 -22.41 9.19
N VAL A 429 -19.33 -22.16 10.47
CA VAL A 429 -18.52 -22.55 11.61
C VAL A 429 -19.25 -23.68 12.32
N ALA A 430 -18.56 -24.81 12.54
CA ALA A 430 -19.18 -26.02 13.07
C ALA A 430 -19.48 -25.94 14.57
N GLU A 431 -18.70 -25.16 15.29
CA GLU A 431 -18.65 -25.04 16.75
C GLU A 431 -18.05 -23.68 17.14
N ASP A 432 -18.33 -23.19 18.35
CA ASP A 432 -17.78 -21.90 18.82
C ASP A 432 -16.24 -21.96 18.85
N LEU A 433 -15.59 -20.95 18.27
CA LEU A 433 -14.14 -20.76 18.29
C LEU A 433 -13.80 -19.67 19.30
N CYS A 434 -13.40 -20.13 20.48
CA CYS A 434 -13.20 -19.27 21.64
C CYS A 434 -11.92 -18.43 21.51
N LEU A 435 -12.03 -17.14 21.80
CA LEU A 435 -10.92 -16.19 21.91
C LEU A 435 -10.31 -16.24 23.30
N GLU A 436 -9.00 -16.38 23.33
CA GLU A 436 -8.23 -16.21 24.55
C GLU A 436 -6.87 -15.59 24.23
N ARG A 437 -6.34 -14.77 25.12
CA ARG A 437 -4.95 -14.30 24.94
C ARG A 437 -4.00 -15.30 25.56
N ILE A 438 -4.23 -15.65 26.82
CA ILE A 438 -3.41 -16.58 27.59
C ILE A 438 -4.30 -17.72 28.06
N PRO A 439 -3.91 -19.00 27.89
CA PRO A 439 -4.75 -20.13 28.29
C PRO A 439 -5.36 -19.96 29.69
N GLY A 440 -6.69 -20.05 29.78
CA GLY A 440 -7.43 -19.91 31.04
C GLY A 440 -7.58 -18.50 31.61
N GLN A 441 -7.28 -17.43 30.85
CA GLN A 441 -7.42 -16.05 31.34
C GLN A 441 -8.89 -15.57 31.44
N GLY A 442 -9.82 -16.19 30.73
CA GLY A 442 -11.26 -15.89 30.78
C GLY A 442 -11.67 -14.72 29.89
N ARG A 443 -11.08 -14.56 28.70
CA ARG A 443 -11.40 -13.47 27.78
C ARG A 443 -12.63 -13.71 26.92
N SER A 444 -12.91 -14.97 26.58
CA SER A 444 -14.04 -15.34 25.72
C SER A 444 -15.36 -14.89 26.35
N VAL A 445 -16.25 -14.32 25.53
CA VAL A 445 -17.63 -14.03 25.93
C VAL A 445 -18.59 -15.15 25.50
N ALA A 446 -18.16 -16.00 24.58
CA ALA A 446 -18.94 -17.13 24.05
C ALA A 446 -18.72 -18.43 24.86
N CYS A 447 -17.55 -18.63 25.46
CA CYS A 447 -17.13 -19.88 26.07
C CYS A 447 -16.80 -19.75 27.55
N ASP A 448 -16.86 -20.87 28.29
CA ASP A 448 -16.40 -20.90 29.68
C ASP A 448 -14.86 -20.90 29.72
N THR A 449 -14.28 -20.37 30.79
CA THR A 449 -12.81 -20.35 30.96
C THR A 449 -12.20 -21.76 30.93
N SER A 450 -12.96 -22.80 31.31
CA SER A 450 -12.53 -24.19 31.23
C SER A 450 -12.34 -24.70 29.79
N ASP A 451 -12.99 -24.11 28.79
CA ASP A 451 -12.88 -24.52 27.38
C ASP A 451 -11.53 -24.11 26.77
N THR A 452 -10.97 -22.98 27.20
CA THR A 452 -9.67 -22.44 26.74
C THR A 452 -8.53 -22.69 27.73
N PHE A 453 -8.82 -23.38 28.85
CA PHE A 453 -7.89 -23.53 29.95
C PHE A 453 -6.59 -24.22 29.54
N GLU A 454 -6.68 -25.33 28.79
CA GLU A 454 -5.52 -26.18 28.48
C GLU A 454 -4.65 -25.64 27.33
N ARG A 455 -5.26 -25.03 26.31
CA ARG A 455 -4.60 -24.73 25.02
C ARG A 455 -4.76 -23.29 24.54
N GLY A 456 -5.50 -22.46 25.27
CA GLY A 456 -5.77 -21.08 24.89
C GLY A 456 -6.79 -20.97 23.76
N SER A 457 -6.57 -20.03 22.85
CA SER A 457 -7.56 -19.64 21.87
C SER A 457 -7.71 -20.60 20.70
N ASP A 458 -8.95 -20.97 20.42
CA ASP A 458 -9.29 -21.71 19.21
C ASP A 458 -9.12 -20.82 17.98
N ILE A 459 -9.72 -19.61 17.99
CA ILE A 459 -9.73 -18.73 16.83
C ILE A 459 -8.33 -18.22 16.47
N SER A 460 -7.44 -17.95 17.44
CA SER A 460 -6.06 -17.54 17.13
C SER A 460 -5.24 -18.65 16.46
N ASN A 461 -5.43 -19.92 16.85
CA ASN A 461 -4.81 -21.05 16.15
C ASN A 461 -5.40 -21.23 14.73
N VAL A 462 -6.71 -21.05 14.57
CA VAL A 462 -7.39 -21.09 13.26
C VAL A 462 -6.89 -19.97 12.34
N VAL A 463 -6.71 -18.75 12.85
CA VAL A 463 -6.14 -17.62 12.10
C VAL A 463 -4.71 -17.93 11.65
N ALA A 464 -3.85 -18.45 12.53
CA ALA A 464 -2.50 -18.86 12.14
C ALA A 464 -2.53 -19.93 11.02
N LYS A 465 -3.47 -20.88 11.10
CA LYS A 465 -3.68 -21.89 10.04
C LYS A 465 -4.17 -21.29 8.74
N ALA A 466 -5.05 -20.28 8.80
CA ALA A 466 -5.50 -19.55 7.63
C ALA A 466 -4.31 -18.88 6.92
N PHE A 467 -3.47 -18.16 7.66
CA PHE A 467 -2.29 -17.48 7.13
C PHE A 467 -1.33 -18.47 6.46
N LEU A 468 -1.01 -19.58 7.12
CA LEU A 468 -0.18 -20.64 6.55
C LEU A 468 -0.78 -21.23 5.26
N THR A 469 -2.10 -21.35 5.19
CA THR A 469 -2.78 -21.98 4.05
C THR A 469 -2.79 -21.07 2.82
N VAL A 470 -3.06 -19.77 3.01
CA VAL A 470 -3.15 -18.81 1.90
C VAL A 470 -1.78 -18.38 1.41
N THR A 471 -0.79 -18.26 2.30
CA THR A 471 0.60 -17.97 1.95
C THR A 471 1.34 -19.26 1.59
N LYS A 472 1.14 -19.72 0.35
CA LYS A 472 1.64 -21.03 -0.16
C LYS A 472 3.16 -21.20 -0.09
N THR A 473 3.88 -20.12 0.11
CA THR A 473 5.31 -20.03 0.25
C THR A 473 5.74 -20.39 1.68
N ALA A 474 5.01 -20.00 2.71
CA ALA A 474 5.42 -20.19 4.10
C ALA A 474 5.53 -21.66 4.54
N ASP A 475 6.46 -21.93 5.46
CA ASP A 475 6.61 -23.21 6.15
C ASP A 475 5.71 -23.29 7.39
N ILE A 476 5.66 -22.20 8.14
CA ILE A 476 4.92 -22.06 9.41
C ILE A 476 4.30 -20.67 9.51
N ALA A 477 3.30 -20.53 10.38
CA ALA A 477 2.71 -19.25 10.71
C ALA A 477 2.77 -18.96 12.22
N ILE A 478 2.98 -17.69 12.58
CA ILE A 478 2.91 -17.21 13.96
C ILE A 478 1.95 -16.00 14.00
N GLN A 479 1.07 -15.97 14.99
CA GLN A 479 0.08 -14.91 15.21
C GLN A 479 0.04 -14.55 16.70
N ASN A 480 0.10 -13.26 17.04
CA ASN A 480 -0.10 -12.81 18.42
C ASN A 480 -1.61 -12.80 18.78
N GLY A 481 -1.96 -13.24 19.99
CA GLY A 481 -3.35 -13.33 20.44
C GLY A 481 -4.09 -11.98 20.45
N GLY A 482 -3.37 -10.87 20.59
CA GLY A 482 -3.92 -9.50 20.60
C GLY A 482 -4.42 -9.02 19.23
N GLY A 483 -3.91 -9.61 18.14
CA GLY A 483 -4.35 -9.32 16.78
C GLY A 483 -5.73 -9.91 16.45
N VAL A 484 -6.22 -10.86 17.26
CA VAL A 484 -7.57 -11.43 17.16
C VAL A 484 -8.47 -10.81 18.22
N ARG A 485 -9.65 -10.32 17.82
CA ARG A 485 -10.43 -9.40 18.65
C ARG A 485 -11.72 -9.93 19.21
N VAL A 486 -12.36 -10.89 18.55
CA VAL A 486 -13.63 -11.48 18.99
C VAL A 486 -13.63 -13.00 18.88
N ASP A 487 -14.48 -13.63 19.67
CA ASP A 487 -14.92 -15.02 19.45
C ASP A 487 -15.57 -15.17 18.07
N VAL A 488 -15.65 -16.42 17.59
CA VAL A 488 -16.48 -16.74 16.42
C VAL A 488 -17.49 -17.80 16.82
N GLU A 489 -18.76 -17.41 16.86
CA GLU A 489 -19.87 -18.30 17.20
C GLU A 489 -20.15 -19.33 16.10
N GLN A 490 -20.69 -20.47 16.51
CA GLN A 490 -21.23 -21.48 15.62
C GLN A 490 -22.32 -20.88 14.71
N GLY A 491 -22.24 -21.16 13.41
CA GLY A 491 -23.25 -20.72 12.44
C GLY A 491 -22.66 -20.18 11.16
N ASP A 492 -23.35 -19.21 10.56
CA ASP A 492 -22.90 -18.58 9.33
C ASP A 492 -21.73 -17.63 9.60
N LEU A 493 -20.67 -17.73 8.79
CA LEU A 493 -19.54 -16.82 8.83
C LEU A 493 -19.60 -15.90 7.60
N SER A 494 -19.79 -14.61 7.84
CA SER A 494 -19.77 -13.57 6.79
C SER A 494 -18.40 -12.91 6.64
N ILE A 495 -18.23 -12.14 5.58
CA ILE A 495 -17.04 -11.29 5.39
C ILE A 495 -16.91 -10.30 6.55
N ALA A 496 -17.99 -9.66 6.98
CA ALA A 496 -17.99 -8.75 8.13
C ALA A 496 -17.46 -9.45 9.39
N ASN A 497 -17.82 -10.71 9.61
CA ASN A 497 -17.30 -11.47 10.76
C ASN A 497 -15.78 -11.62 10.67
N ALA A 498 -15.21 -11.93 9.50
CA ALA A 498 -13.76 -12.05 9.35
C ALA A 498 -13.02 -10.73 9.65
N PHE A 499 -13.56 -9.60 9.21
CA PHE A 499 -13.01 -8.27 9.52
C PHE A 499 -13.22 -7.87 10.98
N ASN A 500 -14.27 -8.33 11.65
CA ASN A 500 -14.42 -8.14 13.10
C ASN A 500 -13.40 -8.97 13.90
N VAL A 501 -13.06 -10.17 13.42
CA VAL A 501 -12.04 -11.04 14.02
C VAL A 501 -10.65 -10.41 13.89
N LEU A 502 -10.35 -9.82 12.72
CA LEU A 502 -9.08 -9.21 12.35
C LEU A 502 -9.29 -7.75 11.88
N PRO A 503 -9.52 -6.78 12.78
CA PRO A 503 -9.99 -5.44 12.40
C PRO A 503 -8.90 -4.41 12.15
N PHE A 504 -7.62 -4.78 12.29
CA PHE A 504 -6.51 -3.85 12.08
C PHE A 504 -6.07 -3.88 10.62
N SER A 505 -5.58 -2.76 10.10
CA SER A 505 -4.99 -2.69 8.75
C SER A 505 -3.59 -3.33 8.72
N ASN A 506 -3.51 -4.64 8.98
CA ASN A 506 -2.27 -5.42 8.88
C ASN A 506 -2.25 -6.24 7.59
N THR A 507 -1.03 -6.47 7.10
CA THR A 507 -0.76 -7.35 5.95
C THR A 507 -0.07 -8.62 6.42
N LEU A 508 -0.07 -9.66 5.58
CA LEU A 508 0.74 -10.85 5.79
C LEU A 508 2.19 -10.58 5.38
N VAL A 509 3.14 -10.95 6.24
CA VAL A 509 4.58 -10.78 6.02
C VAL A 509 5.28 -12.12 6.16
N GLU A 510 6.08 -12.49 5.17
CA GLU A 510 6.98 -13.63 5.21
C GLU A 510 8.38 -13.19 5.66
N LEU A 511 8.97 -13.88 6.63
CA LEU A 511 10.34 -13.67 7.08
C LEU A 511 11.16 -14.95 6.93
N GLU A 512 12.41 -14.84 6.51
CA GLU A 512 13.37 -15.96 6.54
C GLU A 512 14.08 -15.99 7.89
N MET A 513 13.84 -17.04 8.68
CA MET A 513 14.32 -17.13 10.05
C MET A 513 14.95 -18.48 10.37
N THR A 514 16.04 -18.47 11.12
CA THR A 514 16.62 -19.69 11.68
C THR A 514 15.75 -20.26 12.79
N GLY A 515 15.82 -21.58 13.03
CA GLY A 515 15.13 -22.21 14.16
C GLY A 515 15.50 -21.59 15.53
N ALA A 516 16.73 -21.10 15.67
CA ALA A 516 17.17 -20.38 16.88
C ALA A 516 16.48 -19.01 17.03
N GLU A 517 16.31 -18.26 15.93
CA GLU A 517 15.57 -16.99 15.94
C GLU A 517 14.08 -17.21 16.23
N ILE A 518 13.49 -18.29 15.71
CA ILE A 518 12.10 -18.67 16.03
C ILE A 518 11.93 -18.96 17.52
N LYS A 519 12.86 -19.71 18.15
CA LYS A 519 12.82 -19.88 19.60
C LYS A 519 12.96 -18.55 20.35
N THR A 520 13.87 -17.70 19.89
CA THR A 520 14.13 -16.40 20.54
C THR A 520 12.89 -15.51 20.49
N VAL A 521 12.21 -15.41 19.35
CA VAL A 521 11.02 -14.56 19.21
C VAL A 521 9.85 -15.05 20.09
N LEU A 522 9.71 -16.37 20.26
CA LEU A 522 8.72 -16.93 21.19
C LEU A 522 9.01 -16.54 22.65
N GLU A 523 10.28 -16.61 23.08
CA GLU A 523 10.70 -16.21 24.43
C GLU A 523 10.44 -14.71 24.67
N GLU A 524 10.79 -13.86 23.70
CA GLU A 524 10.56 -12.41 23.75
C GLU A 524 9.05 -12.08 23.90
N ALA A 525 8.19 -12.76 23.14
CA ALA A 525 6.74 -12.59 23.22
C ALA A 525 6.20 -12.88 24.64
N ILE A 526 6.69 -13.93 25.30
CA ILE A 526 6.27 -14.26 26.67
C ILE A 526 6.85 -13.28 27.70
N VAL A 527 8.07 -12.77 27.50
CA VAL A 527 8.60 -11.68 28.33
C VAL A 527 7.70 -10.46 28.25
N TYR A 528 7.30 -10.04 27.05
CA TYR A 528 6.41 -8.89 26.86
C TYR A 528 5.00 -9.14 27.39
N THR A 529 4.49 -10.37 27.27
CA THR A 529 3.20 -10.80 27.83
C THR A 529 3.11 -10.58 29.35
N ARG A 530 4.23 -10.74 30.07
CA ARG A 530 4.30 -10.64 31.53
C ARG A 530 4.88 -9.33 32.05
N ASN A 531 5.39 -8.48 31.18
CA ASN A 531 5.91 -7.18 31.56
C ASN A 531 4.75 -6.26 32.02
N PRO A 532 4.85 -5.57 33.18
CA PRO A 532 3.86 -4.59 33.60
C PRO A 532 3.55 -3.50 32.57
N ASP A 533 4.57 -3.11 31.78
CA ASP A 533 4.43 -2.14 30.68
C ASP A 533 4.15 -2.82 29.32
N GLY A 534 3.99 -4.14 29.32
CA GLY A 534 3.72 -4.96 28.15
C GLY A 534 2.24 -5.22 27.91
N SER A 535 1.94 -6.28 27.14
CA SER A 535 0.58 -6.62 26.76
C SER A 535 0.37 -8.13 26.73
N THR A 536 -0.70 -8.60 27.37
CA THR A 536 -1.15 -10.00 27.26
C THR A 536 -1.47 -10.40 25.81
N GLY A 537 -1.72 -9.43 24.92
CA GLY A 537 -1.92 -9.66 23.50
C GLY A 537 -0.70 -10.22 22.78
N ALA A 538 0.50 -10.10 23.37
CA ALA A 538 1.72 -10.63 22.77
C ALA A 538 1.79 -12.16 22.78
N PHE A 539 0.97 -12.87 23.57
CA PHE A 539 1.04 -14.33 23.68
C PHE A 539 0.94 -15.00 22.29
N PRO A 540 1.88 -15.89 21.92
CA PRO A 540 1.96 -16.45 20.56
C PRO A 540 0.99 -17.62 20.36
N TYR A 541 0.42 -17.68 19.16
CA TYR A 541 -0.26 -18.82 18.57
C TYR A 541 0.36 -19.14 17.21
N ALA A 542 0.29 -20.39 16.77
CA ALA A 542 0.98 -20.81 15.54
C ALA A 542 0.28 -21.93 14.77
N SER A 543 0.69 -22.11 13.52
CA SER A 543 0.33 -23.27 12.70
C SER A 543 1.57 -23.82 11.99
N GLY A 544 1.66 -25.14 11.86
CA GLY A 544 2.88 -25.82 11.41
C GLY A 544 4.03 -25.79 12.44
N LEU A 545 3.83 -25.15 13.60
CA LEU A 545 4.77 -25.05 14.72
C LEU A 545 4.01 -25.30 16.02
N ARG A 546 4.59 -26.08 16.94
CA ARG A 546 4.04 -26.33 18.28
C ARG A 546 5.12 -26.47 19.35
N TRP A 547 4.74 -26.34 20.62
CA TRP A 547 5.68 -26.30 21.75
C TRP A 547 5.05 -26.72 23.08
N ASN A 548 5.93 -26.91 24.07
CA ASN A 548 5.62 -26.85 25.48
C ASN A 548 6.13 -25.52 26.06
N LEU A 549 5.30 -24.86 26.87
CA LEU A 549 5.62 -23.61 27.55
C LEU A 549 5.58 -23.80 29.07
N ASP A 550 6.70 -23.53 29.75
CA ASP A 550 6.81 -23.47 31.21
C ASP A 550 7.35 -22.10 31.63
N GLU A 551 6.45 -21.22 32.06
CA GLU A 551 6.78 -19.85 32.46
C GLU A 551 7.51 -19.76 33.80
N THR A 552 7.59 -20.85 34.57
CA THR A 552 8.38 -20.89 35.81
C THR A 552 9.89 -20.97 35.55
N GLN A 553 10.29 -21.32 34.32
CA GLN A 553 11.68 -21.34 33.91
C GLN A 553 12.22 -19.93 33.66
N ALA A 554 13.55 -19.81 33.70
CA ALA A 554 14.24 -18.57 33.35
C ALA A 554 13.97 -18.18 31.88
N GLU A 555 13.97 -16.87 31.62
CA GLU A 555 13.88 -16.31 30.27
C GLU A 555 14.90 -16.97 29.32
N GLY A 556 14.47 -17.33 28.12
CA GLY A 556 15.26 -18.09 27.14
C GLY A 556 15.17 -19.62 27.30
N SER A 557 14.54 -20.11 28.36
CA SER A 557 14.35 -21.54 28.66
C SER A 557 12.91 -21.93 28.95
N ARG A 558 11.93 -21.06 28.66
CA ARG A 558 10.51 -21.32 28.89
C ARG A 558 9.91 -22.24 27.82
N PHE A 559 10.39 -22.12 26.58
CA PHE A 559 9.95 -22.99 25.48
C PHE A 559 10.81 -24.25 25.38
N SER A 560 10.14 -25.40 25.32
CA SER A 560 10.74 -26.72 25.11
C SER A 560 9.92 -27.54 24.12
N ASN A 561 10.49 -28.65 23.62
CA ASN A 561 9.84 -29.52 22.63
C ASN A 561 9.23 -28.74 21.45
N ILE A 562 9.98 -27.77 20.93
CA ILE A 562 9.56 -27.01 19.76
C ILE A 562 9.64 -27.94 18.54
N GLU A 563 8.49 -28.22 17.95
CA GLU A 563 8.35 -29.13 16.83
C GLU A 563 7.74 -28.39 15.63
N ILE A 564 8.18 -28.78 14.44
CA ILE A 564 7.73 -28.24 13.15
C ILE A 564 7.11 -29.35 12.30
N ASN A 565 6.04 -28.99 11.60
CA ASN A 565 5.48 -29.75 10.49
C ASN A 565 5.17 -28.77 9.35
N SER A 566 6.18 -28.52 8.49
CA SER A 566 6.07 -27.51 7.42
C SER A 566 4.81 -27.77 6.58
N ARG A 567 3.96 -26.75 6.51
CA ARG A 567 2.69 -26.72 5.78
C ARG A 567 1.69 -27.82 6.18
N LEU A 568 1.91 -28.50 7.30
CA LEU A 568 1.09 -29.62 7.78
C LEU A 568 1.01 -30.81 6.79
N ILE A 569 2.02 -30.99 5.93
CA ILE A 569 2.03 -32.07 4.92
C ILE A 569 2.79 -33.32 5.43
N GLY A 570 3.71 -33.13 6.38
CA GLY A 570 4.60 -34.17 6.90
C GLY A 570 4.23 -34.64 8.30
N THR A 571 5.25 -35.08 9.03
CA THR A 571 5.16 -35.45 10.45
C THR A 571 5.87 -34.41 11.29
N TRP A 572 5.38 -34.20 12.52
CA TRP A 572 6.05 -33.38 13.52
C TRP A 572 7.46 -33.90 13.80
N GLN A 573 8.42 -32.98 13.82
CA GLN A 573 9.83 -33.24 14.15
C GLN A 573 10.40 -32.06 14.94
N ALA A 574 11.43 -32.29 15.75
CA ALA A 574 12.11 -31.22 16.47
C ALA A 574 12.65 -30.16 15.49
N ILE A 575 12.50 -28.89 15.83
CA ILE A 575 13.04 -27.80 15.03
C ILE A 575 14.58 -27.84 15.03
N ASP A 576 15.20 -27.67 13.87
CA ASP A 576 16.66 -27.54 13.76
C ASP A 576 17.04 -26.08 14.02
N PRO A 577 17.81 -25.76 15.08
CA PRO A 577 18.16 -24.38 15.40
C PRO A 577 18.98 -23.69 14.30
N ALA A 578 19.67 -24.44 13.43
CA ALA A 578 20.52 -23.89 12.37
C ALA A 578 19.83 -23.82 11.00
N ALA A 579 18.71 -24.52 10.80
CA ALA A 579 17.97 -24.47 9.55
C ALA A 579 17.16 -23.17 9.43
N THR A 580 17.02 -22.66 8.22
CA THR A 580 16.17 -21.51 7.89
C THR A 580 14.79 -21.99 7.47
N TYR A 581 13.76 -21.28 7.94
CA TYR A 581 12.35 -21.52 7.67
C TYR A 581 11.70 -20.22 7.23
N ARG A 582 10.70 -20.31 6.37
CA ARG A 582 9.87 -19.16 6.00
C ARG A 582 8.67 -19.06 6.93
N VAL A 583 8.62 -17.98 7.70
CA VAL A 583 7.59 -17.73 8.71
C VAL A 583 6.63 -16.67 8.18
N VAL A 584 5.34 -16.99 8.03
CA VAL A 584 4.32 -15.97 7.78
C VAL A 584 3.75 -15.45 9.11
N THR A 585 3.58 -14.13 9.19
CA THR A 585 3.00 -13.44 10.35
C THR A 585 2.26 -12.18 9.89
N ASN A 586 1.77 -11.35 10.80
CA ASN A 586 1.20 -10.03 10.48
C ASN A 586 2.26 -8.91 10.52
N SER A 587 2.05 -7.85 9.74
CA SER A 587 3.01 -6.74 9.59
C SER A 587 3.32 -5.97 10.88
N PHE A 588 2.39 -5.94 11.82
CA PHE A 588 2.59 -5.34 13.15
C PHE A 588 3.68 -6.05 13.94
N ILE A 589 3.56 -7.37 14.18
CA ILE A 589 4.60 -8.10 14.92
C ILE A 589 5.85 -8.37 14.07
N ALA A 590 5.73 -8.47 12.74
CA ALA A 590 6.88 -8.50 11.83
C ALA A 590 7.79 -7.27 12.01
N SER A 591 7.22 -6.13 12.41
CA SER A 591 7.96 -4.88 12.66
C SER A 591 8.49 -4.77 14.10
N GLY A 592 8.47 -5.87 14.86
CA GLY A 592 9.01 -5.93 16.23
C GLY A 592 8.07 -5.40 17.31
N ARG A 593 6.80 -5.14 16.98
CA ARG A 593 5.79 -4.71 17.97
C ARG A 593 5.36 -5.88 18.86
N ASP A 594 4.64 -5.58 19.94
CA ASP A 594 4.26 -6.56 20.99
C ASP A 594 5.46 -7.33 21.58
N GLY A 595 6.65 -6.73 21.53
CA GLY A 595 7.88 -7.32 22.04
C GLY A 595 8.51 -8.39 21.16
N TYR A 596 8.05 -8.60 19.91
CA TYR A 596 8.64 -9.56 18.96
C TYR A 596 9.94 -9.02 18.32
N LEU A 597 10.89 -8.56 19.12
CA LEU A 597 12.06 -7.79 18.68
C LEU A 597 12.92 -8.50 17.61
N THR A 598 13.03 -9.82 17.70
CA THR A 598 13.76 -10.63 16.72
C THR A 598 13.11 -10.56 15.34
N PHE A 599 11.77 -10.48 15.21
CA PHE A 599 11.13 -10.23 13.91
C PHE A 599 11.56 -8.88 13.32
N GLY A 600 11.53 -7.82 14.13
CA GLY A 600 11.99 -6.49 13.70
C GLY A 600 13.45 -6.48 13.27
N THR A 601 14.30 -7.26 13.96
CA THR A 601 15.71 -7.42 13.60
C THR A 601 15.87 -8.15 12.26
N VAL A 602 15.15 -9.25 12.03
CA VAL A 602 15.17 -9.99 10.75
C VAL A 602 14.66 -9.10 9.61
N LYS A 603 13.55 -8.39 9.82
CA LYS A 603 13.02 -7.41 8.86
C LYS A 603 14.05 -6.33 8.52
N ALA A 604 14.74 -5.79 9.51
CA ALA A 604 15.79 -4.79 9.31
C ALA A 604 17.02 -5.31 8.52
N ARG A 605 17.25 -6.63 8.47
CA ARG A 605 18.28 -7.23 7.59
C ARG A 605 17.86 -7.31 6.12
N GLY A 606 16.58 -7.07 5.82
CA GLY A 606 16.01 -7.26 4.48
C GLY A 606 15.55 -8.68 4.19
N ASP A 607 15.55 -9.58 5.19
CA ASP A 607 15.18 -10.99 5.04
C ASP A 607 13.66 -11.18 5.15
N PHE A 608 12.88 -10.37 4.44
CA PHE A 608 11.41 -10.40 4.50
C PHE A 608 10.76 -10.05 3.16
N VAL A 609 9.50 -10.46 3.01
CA VAL A 609 8.60 -10.05 1.93
C VAL A 609 7.26 -9.70 2.57
N ASP A 610 6.84 -8.45 2.45
CA ASP A 610 5.45 -8.09 2.72
C ASP A 610 4.61 -8.50 1.50
N THR A 611 3.56 -9.30 1.72
CA THR A 611 2.70 -9.75 0.62
C THR A 611 1.62 -8.71 0.29
N PHE A 612 1.48 -7.68 1.11
CA PHE A 612 0.39 -6.69 1.14
C PHE A 612 -1.02 -7.28 1.09
N THR A 613 -1.14 -8.59 1.32
CA THR A 613 -2.41 -9.26 1.49
C THR A 613 -2.93 -8.88 2.86
N GLU A 614 -4.06 -8.17 2.90
CA GLU A 614 -4.73 -7.87 4.15
C GLU A 614 -5.00 -9.18 4.91
N TYR A 615 -4.57 -9.24 6.17
CA TYR A 615 -4.63 -10.46 6.95
C TYR A 615 -6.09 -10.96 7.20
N ALA A 616 -7.09 -10.07 7.21
CA ALA A 616 -8.52 -10.41 7.27
C ALA A 616 -8.98 -11.06 5.97
N GLN A 617 -8.52 -10.56 4.83
CA GLN A 617 -8.74 -11.18 3.53
C GLN A 617 -8.11 -12.58 3.49
N GLY A 618 -6.96 -12.80 4.14
CA GLY A 618 -6.37 -14.13 4.33
C GLY A 618 -7.30 -15.12 5.04
N LEU A 619 -8.03 -14.68 6.08
CA LEU A 619 -9.05 -15.51 6.73
C LEU A 619 -10.26 -15.76 5.81
N VAL A 620 -10.73 -14.73 5.09
CA VAL A 620 -11.83 -14.86 4.11
C VAL A 620 -11.48 -15.90 3.05
N ASP A 621 -10.28 -15.85 2.50
CA ASP A 621 -9.83 -16.74 1.44
C ASP A 621 -9.68 -18.18 1.92
N TYR A 622 -9.16 -18.38 3.14
CA TYR A 622 -9.12 -19.70 3.77
C TYR A 622 -10.53 -20.30 3.92
N VAL A 623 -11.49 -19.53 4.44
CA VAL A 623 -12.88 -19.99 4.61
C VAL A 623 -13.52 -20.29 3.25
N LYS A 624 -13.32 -19.45 2.24
CA LYS A 624 -13.79 -19.71 0.87
C LYS A 624 -13.18 -20.99 0.28
N LEU A 625 -11.91 -21.29 0.57
CA LEU A 625 -11.28 -22.54 0.16
C LEU A 625 -11.97 -23.76 0.78
N LEU A 626 -12.30 -23.71 2.07
CA LEU A 626 -13.10 -24.75 2.74
C LEU A 626 -14.51 -24.87 2.14
N GLY A 627 -15.13 -23.73 1.80
CA GLY A 627 -16.43 -23.68 1.15
C GLY A 627 -16.49 -24.39 -0.20
N LYS A 628 -15.39 -24.38 -0.97
CA LYS A 628 -15.29 -25.12 -2.25
C LYS A 628 -15.46 -26.64 -2.07
N THR A 629 -15.12 -27.17 -0.89
CA THR A 629 -15.30 -28.58 -0.51
C THR A 629 -16.45 -28.80 0.47
N SER A 630 -17.30 -27.78 0.68
CA SER A 630 -18.40 -27.81 1.65
C SER A 630 -17.96 -28.21 3.06
N THR A 631 -16.73 -27.85 3.42
CA THR A 631 -16.14 -28.14 4.73
C THR A 631 -16.38 -26.93 5.64
N PRO A 632 -16.98 -27.10 6.83
CA PRO A 632 -17.13 -26.00 7.77
C PRO A 632 -15.78 -25.63 8.40
N LEU A 633 -15.64 -24.39 8.83
CA LEU A 633 -14.57 -23.96 9.73
C LEU A 633 -14.76 -24.68 11.08
N THR A 634 -13.67 -25.23 11.62
CA THR A 634 -13.66 -26.06 12.85
C THR A 634 -12.47 -25.64 13.70
N LYS A 635 -12.45 -26.08 14.96
CA LYS A 635 -11.22 -26.02 15.76
C LYS A 635 -10.10 -26.78 15.06
N VAL A 636 -8.85 -26.36 15.23
CA VAL A 636 -7.72 -27.15 14.70
C VAL A 636 -7.64 -28.50 15.44
N PRO A 637 -7.13 -29.57 14.84
CA PRO A 637 -6.88 -30.81 15.55
C PRO A 637 -6.02 -30.59 16.80
N VAL A 638 -6.26 -31.36 17.87
CA VAL A 638 -5.57 -31.20 19.16
C VAL A 638 -4.05 -31.26 19.03
N GLU A 639 -3.55 -32.14 18.16
CA GLU A 639 -2.14 -32.30 17.83
C GLU A 639 -1.54 -31.14 17.01
N GLU A 640 -2.39 -30.27 16.44
CA GLU A 640 -2.02 -29.07 15.68
C GLU A 640 -2.09 -27.78 16.51
N TYR A 641 -2.66 -27.81 17.73
CA TYR A 641 -2.58 -26.64 18.60
C TYR A 641 -1.13 -26.30 18.88
N SER A 642 -0.80 -25.01 18.76
CA SER A 642 0.56 -24.54 18.99
C SER A 642 1.05 -24.81 20.42
N THR A 643 0.17 -24.69 21.41
CA THR A 643 0.48 -25.01 22.81
C THR A 643 0.05 -26.44 23.16
N GLN A 644 1.03 -27.32 23.39
CA GLN A 644 0.81 -28.74 23.76
C GLN A 644 0.88 -28.98 25.27
N LEU A 645 1.61 -28.13 25.99
CA LEU A 645 1.70 -28.08 27.44
C LEU A 645 1.85 -26.63 27.86
N PHE A 646 1.14 -26.22 28.90
CA PHE A 646 1.30 -24.89 29.49
C PHE A 646 1.40 -24.97 31.01
N ILE A 647 2.48 -24.43 31.55
CA ILE A 647 2.66 -24.16 32.98
C ILE A 647 2.80 -22.65 33.10
N ASP A 648 1.86 -22.01 33.78
CA ASP A 648 1.87 -20.56 33.95
C ASP A 648 2.96 -20.10 34.94
N ILE A 649 3.13 -18.78 35.05
CA ILE A 649 4.13 -18.17 35.94
C ILE A 649 3.92 -18.50 37.43
N ASP A 650 2.71 -18.95 37.78
CA ASP A 650 2.31 -19.33 39.12
C ASP A 650 2.55 -20.82 39.41
N GLY A 651 2.97 -21.59 38.41
CA GLY A 651 3.23 -23.02 38.49
C GLY A 651 1.99 -23.90 38.30
N CYS A 652 0.86 -23.33 37.90
CA CYS A 652 -0.33 -24.08 37.53
C CYS A 652 -0.09 -24.77 36.19
N ASN A 653 -0.22 -26.09 36.17
CA ASN A 653 -0.14 -26.91 34.96
C ASN A 653 -1.54 -27.03 34.35
N HIS A 654 -1.74 -26.33 33.24
CA HIS A 654 -3.04 -26.21 32.58
C HIS A 654 -3.52 -27.51 31.92
N SER A 655 -2.65 -28.50 31.74
CA SER A 655 -3.00 -29.82 31.18
C SER A 655 -3.40 -30.85 32.23
N THR A 656 -3.07 -30.62 33.51
CA THR A 656 -3.30 -31.60 34.59
C THR A 656 -4.01 -31.04 35.81
N LEU A 657 -4.24 -29.72 35.84
CA LEU A 657 -4.70 -28.96 37.01
C LEU A 657 -3.74 -29.01 38.21
N ALA A 658 -2.54 -29.59 38.05
CA ALA A 658 -1.55 -29.66 39.11
C ALA A 658 -0.99 -28.27 39.41
N GLY A 659 -0.96 -27.87 40.68
CA GLY A 659 -0.46 -26.54 41.09
C GLY A 659 -1.45 -25.39 40.92
N CYS A 660 -2.69 -25.67 40.48
CA CYS A 660 -3.73 -24.67 40.20
C CYS A 660 -4.65 -24.34 41.40
N GLU A 661 -4.41 -24.95 42.57
CA GLU A 661 -5.16 -24.67 43.80
C GLU A 661 -4.71 -23.31 44.37
N ARG A 662 -5.54 -22.27 44.17
CA ARG A 662 -5.44 -21.00 44.90
C ARG A 662 -6.80 -20.56 45.43
#